data_AF-A0AA38ML98-F1
#
_entry.id   AF-A0AA38ML98-F1
#
_cell.length_a   1.000
_cell.length_b   1.000
_cell.length_c   1.000
_cell.angle_alpha   90.00
_cell.angle_beta   90.00
_cell.angle_gamma   90.00
#
_symmetry.space_group_name_H-M   'P 1'
#
loop_
_entity.id
_entity.type
_entity.pdbx_description
1 polymer ?
#
loop_
_entity_poly.entity_id
_entity_poly.type
_entity_poly.pdbx_seq_one_letter_code
_entity_poly.pdbx_strand_id
1 'polypeptide(L)'
;MLKFDPYERDRIFNKDSFHYAILQGTLFAVEVILENFGMTHEVYKDLEAYKFINNPTIAYYSVLWGYLNLLTISLDTRHSKIVKIIEESFKSKTLLHFALQSELKKKNQIAELLVDYGLSNNVYKNAILHLSVQNNDLEFTKMLLDEDTNFVDARDKTTGNTVLHIAVKQQNREMVKLLLEKGSNVKAVNNLNEQAKHLAIQNQDLEILQMLLSRQQQHTDLDYHDEIMLHYAVATTNIEIINYVLDQNLDVNFQDEDGKTAVHIAAEMGHYQSVVVLLQKGANFSLKTKCGLTVLHCAVLGNNIDIIKMCLSDQQINMTDDKGEPPLFYAIRKGSFHVVELLLDKGAAVDITSTIDKDTVLHVASACTDSNKIIQLLLTKKIKIVSLLLDNGADITKISTEGINIWSFLSNSQMRKHETTINLILERGANPNLEIISVDSLDKTTNHGTPLSKAIASNCWDLVEKLLQYEAKIQDLFAVKESFRNKAYLEVLLRKGLRLDALNKEDLSRILMSIILHEPRPERNMQLYTDNKLNINIKHDGDTSLHQAVALGKSHVVTWLLQNQADVNATNFKLKTPLQVAVATKQLDIVHLLLKNGADINYYTGQNDAIWESLCKHFPKDCAKIIVNTYPNLKVLNGLTPLYYAVDNDDEHMVRRLMEKGADVNDSRAFRKAVQRGNISIVDLFLERGYQADSDNPANQEVMSIAGSLGNCSLIDLLLRRGFKINSANSSGDTALYLAAKNNHFLVTKLLILRGADVNCASQRGETLWDYLEKHDTSITEAILQKGVTEMRLSKSNQNSLLHYAIRHCDERLVNFLLQSPEVVLDCNDPSLKVEAILRKNSPILQALERRRFGTNVQVKERVDSCLRERRSFDILCWLKEDDMTSETDTSSLYKLLHLAVYLGNDEYVDFVFKRKIDMDSVDVYNSLYPLHFARENGVLKRRLLVEMTRWIDRQYIENKLWKLEDMRRHVLQR
;
A
#
# COMPACT_ATOMS: atom_id res chain seq x y z
N MET A 1 52.79 -14.93 37.81
CA MET A 1 52.55 -16.33 37.38
C MET A 1 52.73 -17.34 38.52
N LEU A 2 53.85 -17.38 39.26
CA LEU A 2 54.03 -18.29 40.41
C LEU A 2 53.18 -17.97 41.67
N LYS A 3 52.44 -16.86 41.69
CA LYS A 3 51.63 -16.40 42.84
C LYS A 3 50.14 -16.75 42.77
N PHE A 4 49.67 -17.34 41.68
CA PHE A 4 48.27 -17.75 41.53
C PHE A 4 48.09 -19.23 41.87
N ASP A 5 47.01 -19.53 42.59
CA ASP A 5 46.57 -20.87 42.99
C ASP A 5 46.30 -21.73 41.73
N PRO A 6 46.53 -23.05 41.73
CA PRO A 6 46.33 -23.91 40.56
C PRO A 6 44.91 -23.81 39.98
N TYR A 7 43.91 -23.68 40.84
CA TYR A 7 42.52 -23.48 40.45
C TYR A 7 42.25 -22.13 39.76
N GLU A 8 43.01 -21.08 40.09
CA GLU A 8 42.92 -19.80 39.38
C GLU A 8 43.70 -19.82 38.07
N ARG A 9 44.76 -20.62 37.94
CA ARG A 9 45.47 -20.82 36.66
C ARG A 9 44.58 -21.48 35.61
N ASP A 10 43.86 -22.53 35.97
CA ASP A 10 42.92 -23.21 35.06
C ASP A 10 41.74 -22.31 34.67
N ARG A 11 41.36 -21.36 35.53
CA ARG A 11 40.31 -20.37 35.25
C ARG A 11 40.77 -19.25 34.32
N ILE A 12 42.02 -18.79 34.47
CA ILE A 12 42.62 -17.70 33.68
C ILE A 12 43.11 -18.19 32.31
N PHE A 13 43.61 -19.43 32.22
CA PHE A 13 44.11 -20.05 30.99
C PHE A 13 43.12 -21.11 30.50
N ASN A 14 41.93 -20.67 30.12
CA ASN A 14 40.92 -21.53 29.51
C ASN A 14 41.09 -21.56 27.97
N LYS A 15 40.26 -22.38 27.29
CA LYS A 15 40.22 -22.50 25.83
C LYS A 15 40.14 -21.16 25.10
N ASP A 16 39.49 -20.18 25.70
CA ASP A 16 39.28 -18.85 25.13
C ASP A 16 40.55 -18.00 25.23
N SER A 17 41.33 -18.13 26.31
CA SER A 17 42.62 -17.46 26.50
C SER A 17 43.68 -17.91 25.47
N PHE A 18 43.73 -19.21 25.17
CA PHE A 18 44.62 -19.75 24.14
C PHE A 18 44.18 -19.34 22.72
N HIS A 19 42.87 -19.38 22.42
CA HIS A 19 42.35 -18.85 21.16
C HIS A 19 42.62 -17.34 21.02
N TYR A 20 42.49 -16.57 22.11
CA TYR A 20 42.74 -15.14 22.12
C TYR A 20 44.22 -14.82 21.86
N ALA A 21 45.15 -15.56 22.48
CA ALA A 21 46.59 -15.41 22.23
C ALA A 21 46.98 -15.70 20.77
N ILE A 22 46.33 -16.68 20.15
CA ILE A 22 46.49 -17.01 18.72
C ILE A 22 45.87 -15.92 17.82
N LEU A 23 44.66 -15.45 18.16
CA LEU A 23 43.97 -14.36 17.45
C LEU A 23 44.77 -13.04 17.46
N GLN A 24 45.52 -12.78 18.53
CA GLN A 24 46.31 -11.56 18.71
C GLN A 24 47.74 -11.66 18.14
N GLY A 25 48.14 -12.79 17.56
CA GLY A 25 49.47 -12.97 16.96
C GLY A 25 50.63 -12.90 17.97
N THR A 26 50.37 -13.16 19.25
CA THR A 26 51.40 -13.10 20.29
C THR A 26 52.12 -14.44 20.43
N LEU A 27 53.15 -14.67 19.60
CA LEU A 27 54.01 -15.88 19.65
C LEU A 27 54.48 -16.19 21.08
N PHE A 28 54.93 -15.15 21.79
CA PHE A 28 55.40 -15.26 23.18
C PHE A 28 54.31 -15.75 24.14
N ALA A 29 53.06 -15.32 23.97
CA ALA A 29 51.96 -15.79 24.82
C ALA A 29 51.61 -17.25 24.52
N VAL A 30 51.67 -17.67 23.25
CA VAL A 30 51.44 -19.07 22.86
C VAL A 30 52.54 -19.98 23.40
N GLU A 31 53.80 -19.61 23.25
CA GLU A 31 54.96 -20.36 23.79
C GLU A 31 54.89 -20.47 25.32
N VAL A 32 54.61 -19.37 26.01
CA VAL A 32 54.47 -19.35 27.48
C VAL A 32 53.28 -20.17 27.95
N ILE A 33 52.17 -20.25 27.19
CA ILE A 33 51.04 -21.12 27.54
C ILE A 33 51.42 -22.60 27.33
N LEU A 34 52.07 -22.94 26.21
CA LEU A 34 52.51 -24.32 25.93
C LEU A 34 53.54 -24.82 26.96
N GLU A 35 54.48 -23.97 27.39
CA GLU A 35 55.44 -24.29 28.44
C GLU A 35 54.77 -24.43 29.82
N ASN A 36 53.80 -23.57 30.17
CA ASN A 36 53.13 -23.62 31.47
C ASN A 36 52.17 -24.80 31.65
N PHE A 37 51.63 -25.37 30.56
CA PHE A 37 50.89 -26.63 30.60
C PHE A 37 51.81 -27.87 30.70
N GLY A 38 53.13 -27.69 30.83
CA GLY A 38 54.07 -28.79 31.02
C GLY A 38 54.26 -29.67 29.79
N MET A 39 53.94 -29.16 28.60
CA MET A 39 54.07 -29.90 27.34
C MET A 39 55.51 -29.79 26.81
N THR A 40 56.45 -30.42 27.51
CA THR A 40 57.75 -30.77 26.95
C THR A 40 57.64 -32.04 26.11
N HIS A 41 58.57 -32.23 25.17
CA HIS A 41 58.60 -33.23 24.09
C HIS A 41 58.26 -34.70 24.45
N GLU A 42 58.17 -35.07 25.73
CA GLU A 42 58.06 -36.46 26.19
C GLU A 42 56.70 -36.85 26.80
N VAL A 43 55.74 -35.92 26.95
CA VAL A 43 54.41 -36.24 27.52
C VAL A 43 53.30 -36.04 26.48
N TYR A 44 53.35 -36.82 25.40
CA TYR A 44 52.30 -36.86 24.37
C TYR A 44 51.25 -37.98 24.59
N LYS A 45 51.22 -38.61 25.78
CA LYS A 45 50.35 -39.76 26.06
C LYS A 45 49.02 -39.44 26.74
N ASP A 46 48.83 -38.22 27.25
CA ASP A 46 47.55 -37.85 27.86
C ASP A 46 46.53 -37.42 26.80
N LEU A 47 45.52 -38.27 26.64
CA LEU A 47 44.41 -38.17 25.68
C LEU A 47 43.59 -36.87 25.77
N GLU A 48 43.71 -36.09 26.85
CA GLU A 48 42.99 -34.82 27.02
C GLU A 48 43.73 -33.61 26.43
N ALA A 49 45.06 -33.54 26.53
CA ALA A 49 45.85 -32.53 25.83
C ALA A 49 45.79 -32.72 24.30
N TYR A 50 45.65 -33.98 23.86
CA TYR A 50 45.45 -34.33 22.46
C TYR A 50 44.15 -33.77 21.84
N LYS A 51 43.14 -33.42 22.67
CA LYS A 51 41.93 -32.70 22.21
C LYS A 51 42.15 -31.19 22.08
N PHE A 52 43.13 -30.61 22.78
CA PHE A 52 43.40 -29.17 22.78
C PHE A 52 44.16 -28.70 21.53
N ILE A 53 45.10 -29.52 21.02
CA ILE A 53 45.97 -29.18 19.89
C ILE A 53 45.30 -29.46 18.53
N ASN A 54 44.32 -30.38 18.49
CA ASN A 54 43.63 -30.83 17.27
C ASN A 54 42.58 -29.84 16.74
N ASN A 55 42.94 -28.57 16.59
CA ASN A 55 42.03 -27.57 16.04
C ASN A 55 42.55 -27.02 14.70
N PRO A 56 41.84 -27.24 13.56
CA PRO A 56 42.18 -26.64 12.25
C PRO A 56 42.34 -25.12 12.30
N THR A 57 41.76 -24.47 13.30
CA THR A 57 41.91 -23.05 13.63
C THR A 57 43.36 -22.64 13.90
N ILE A 58 44.17 -23.51 14.54
CA ILE A 58 45.58 -23.21 14.87
C ILE A 58 46.39 -23.15 13.57
N ALA A 59 46.27 -24.17 12.73
CA ALA A 59 46.93 -24.19 11.41
C ALA A 59 46.52 -22.97 10.57
N TYR A 60 45.24 -22.57 10.62
CA TYR A 60 44.72 -21.38 9.92
C TYR A 60 45.39 -20.08 10.35
N TYR A 61 45.46 -19.82 11.66
CA TYR A 61 46.12 -18.61 12.14
C TYR A 61 47.64 -18.67 11.98
N SER A 62 48.27 -19.83 12.12
CA SER A 62 49.70 -20.01 11.80
C SER A 62 50.02 -19.59 10.37
N VAL A 63 49.15 -19.97 9.43
CA VAL A 63 49.25 -19.54 8.02
C VAL A 63 48.97 -18.05 7.86
N LEU A 64 47.91 -17.51 8.48
CA LEU A 64 47.53 -16.10 8.35
C LEU A 64 48.61 -15.14 8.88
N TRP A 65 49.31 -15.53 9.94
CA TRP A 65 50.32 -14.70 10.61
C TRP A 65 51.77 -15.04 10.23
N GLY A 66 51.99 -16.10 9.45
CA GLY A 66 53.31 -16.47 8.94
C GLY A 66 54.22 -17.23 9.90
N TYR A 67 53.64 -17.97 10.86
CA TYR A 67 54.39 -18.71 11.87
C TYR A 67 54.76 -20.12 11.41
N LEU A 68 55.92 -20.22 10.76
CA LEU A 68 56.45 -21.49 10.21
C LEU A 68 56.55 -22.61 11.27
N ASN A 69 57.13 -22.31 12.44
CA ASN A 69 57.35 -23.33 13.49
C ASN A 69 56.04 -23.83 14.11
N LEU A 70 55.05 -22.94 14.28
CA LEU A 70 53.75 -23.32 14.81
C LEU A 70 52.96 -24.13 13.76
N LEU A 71 53.12 -23.78 12.48
CA LEU A 71 52.56 -24.53 11.37
C LEU A 71 53.17 -25.93 11.29
N THR A 72 54.50 -26.07 11.34
CA THR A 72 55.16 -27.40 11.33
C THR A 72 54.70 -28.23 12.52
N ILE A 73 54.66 -27.71 13.74
CA ILE A 73 54.15 -28.44 14.92
C ILE A 73 52.69 -28.89 14.70
N SER A 74 51.85 -28.04 14.11
CA SER A 74 50.45 -28.39 13.82
C SER A 74 50.27 -29.43 12.71
N LEU A 75 51.27 -29.63 11.84
CA LEU A 75 51.27 -30.55 10.71
C LEU A 75 52.05 -31.85 10.96
N ASP A 76 53.09 -31.81 11.82
CA ASP A 76 54.04 -32.91 12.08
C ASP A 76 53.47 -34.05 12.93
N THR A 77 52.23 -33.90 13.43
CA THR A 77 51.47 -35.01 14.00
C THR A 77 51.11 -36.00 12.89
N ARG A 78 51.87 -37.10 12.78
CA ARG A 78 51.80 -38.17 11.75
C ARG A 78 50.46 -38.94 11.65
N HIS A 79 49.33 -38.24 11.58
CA HIS A 79 48.03 -38.80 11.36
C HIS A 79 47.46 -38.26 10.04
N SER A 80 47.40 -39.14 9.03
CA SER A 80 46.64 -38.92 7.79
C SER A 80 45.19 -38.48 8.01
N LYS A 81 44.63 -38.73 9.21
CA LYS A 81 43.32 -38.23 9.65
C LYS A 81 43.28 -36.71 9.86
N ILE A 82 44.36 -36.08 10.31
CA ILE A 82 44.40 -34.64 10.61
C ILE A 82 44.42 -33.81 9.33
N VAL A 83 45.24 -34.21 8.35
CA VAL A 83 45.23 -33.63 7.00
C VAL A 83 43.81 -33.66 6.43
N LYS A 84 43.10 -34.79 6.58
CA LYS A 84 41.71 -34.94 6.13
C LYS A 84 40.72 -34.06 6.93
N ILE A 85 40.87 -33.95 8.25
CA ILE A 85 40.03 -33.08 9.10
C ILE A 85 40.23 -31.61 8.73
N ILE A 86 41.47 -31.19 8.50
CA ILE A 86 41.83 -29.84 8.06
C ILE A 86 41.21 -29.57 6.68
N GLU A 87 41.26 -30.52 5.74
CA GLU A 87 40.60 -30.38 4.44
C GLU A 87 39.06 -30.32 4.53
N GLU A 88 38.43 -31.14 5.37
CA GLU A 88 36.97 -31.20 5.55
C GLU A 88 36.40 -29.97 6.29
N SER A 89 37.20 -29.35 7.15
CA SER A 89 36.76 -28.22 8.00
C SER A 89 36.68 -26.88 7.25
N PHE A 90 37.46 -26.69 6.19
CA PHE A 90 37.41 -25.48 5.37
C PHE A 90 36.62 -25.72 4.06
N LYS A 91 35.29 -25.62 4.13
CA LYS A 91 34.35 -25.84 3.00
C LYS A 91 34.35 -24.74 1.91
N SER A 92 35.52 -24.36 1.37
CA SER A 92 35.66 -23.64 0.06
C SER A 92 37.08 -23.12 -0.22
N LYS A 93 37.91 -22.93 0.80
CA LYS A 93 39.26 -22.35 0.70
C LYS A 93 40.24 -23.12 1.59
N THR A 94 41.25 -23.76 1.01
CA THR A 94 42.27 -24.50 1.79
C THR A 94 43.23 -23.53 2.52
N LEU A 95 43.94 -24.01 3.54
CA LEU A 95 45.02 -23.26 4.21
C LEU A 95 46.00 -22.63 3.20
N LEU A 96 46.32 -23.37 2.14
CA LEU A 96 47.19 -22.91 1.06
C LEU A 96 46.62 -21.69 0.31
N HIS A 97 45.29 -21.53 0.21
CA HIS A 97 44.68 -20.32 -0.35
C HIS A 97 44.96 -19.08 0.53
N PHE A 98 44.91 -19.22 1.85
CA PHE A 98 45.17 -18.12 2.77
C PHE A 98 46.64 -17.73 2.80
N ALA A 99 47.55 -18.72 2.72
CA ALA A 99 48.98 -18.46 2.54
C ALA A 99 49.22 -17.57 1.31
N LEU A 100 48.58 -17.90 0.18
CA LEU A 100 48.74 -17.18 -1.07
C LEU A 100 48.13 -15.78 -1.09
N GLN A 101 47.02 -15.54 -0.40
CA GLN A 101 46.39 -14.22 -0.30
C GLN A 101 47.14 -13.27 0.65
N SER A 102 48.01 -13.78 1.51
CA SER A 102 48.72 -12.98 2.49
C SER A 102 49.99 -12.33 1.91
N GLU A 103 50.31 -11.11 2.34
CA GLU A 103 51.57 -10.42 2.03
C GLU A 103 52.74 -10.86 2.93
N LEU A 104 52.76 -12.13 3.35
CA LEU A 104 53.73 -12.62 4.32
C LEU A 104 55.12 -12.81 3.70
N LYS A 105 56.16 -12.33 4.40
CA LYS A 105 57.57 -12.54 4.01
C LYS A 105 57.98 -14.01 3.86
N LYS A 106 57.32 -14.93 4.57
CA LYS A 106 57.58 -16.38 4.55
C LYS A 106 56.55 -17.19 3.76
N LYS A 107 55.72 -16.52 2.95
CA LYS A 107 54.64 -17.14 2.18
C LYS A 107 55.10 -18.35 1.37
N ASN A 108 56.21 -18.25 0.64
CA ASN A 108 56.70 -19.34 -0.21
C ASN A 108 57.16 -20.56 0.59
N GLN A 109 57.85 -20.35 1.73
CA GLN A 109 58.26 -21.42 2.65
C GLN A 109 57.06 -22.11 3.32
N ILE A 110 56.02 -21.33 3.66
CA ILE A 110 54.77 -21.84 4.23
C ILE A 110 54.02 -22.67 3.18
N ALA A 111 53.98 -22.18 1.94
CA ALA A 111 53.33 -22.86 0.84
C ALA A 111 54.06 -24.17 0.46
N GLU A 112 55.40 -24.16 0.42
CA GLU A 112 56.26 -25.34 0.23
C GLU A 112 55.97 -26.41 1.30
N LEU A 113 55.97 -26.03 2.58
CA LEU A 113 55.62 -26.93 3.68
C LEU A 113 54.19 -27.50 3.56
N LEU A 114 53.22 -26.69 3.16
CA LEU A 114 51.84 -27.18 2.98
C LEU A 114 51.72 -28.17 1.81
N VAL A 115 52.52 -28.00 0.76
CA VAL A 115 52.59 -28.90 -0.39
C VAL A 115 53.28 -30.21 -0.01
N ASP A 116 54.43 -30.16 0.67
CA ASP A 116 55.20 -31.32 1.14
C ASP A 116 54.37 -32.28 2.02
N TYR A 117 53.50 -31.72 2.87
CA TYR A 117 52.61 -32.51 3.74
C TYR A 117 51.36 -33.05 3.03
N GLY A 118 51.23 -32.88 1.71
CA GLY A 118 50.17 -33.48 0.89
C GLY A 118 48.80 -32.83 1.05
N LEU A 119 48.71 -31.59 1.58
CA LEU A 119 47.47 -30.80 1.66
C LEU A 119 47.04 -30.19 0.30
N SER A 120 47.66 -30.65 -0.78
CA SER A 120 47.38 -30.26 -2.18
C SER A 120 46.39 -31.26 -2.80
N ASN A 121 45.16 -31.31 -2.30
CA ASN A 121 44.14 -32.17 -2.90
C ASN A 121 43.90 -31.79 -4.38
N ASN A 122 43.74 -32.77 -5.29
CA ASN A 122 43.62 -32.54 -6.74
C ASN A 122 42.49 -31.56 -7.12
N VAL A 123 41.44 -31.50 -6.29
CA VAL A 123 40.30 -30.58 -6.46
C VAL A 123 40.69 -29.10 -6.32
N TYR A 124 41.75 -28.81 -5.57
CA TYR A 124 42.17 -27.45 -5.22
C TYR A 124 43.51 -27.03 -5.87
N LYS A 125 44.34 -27.96 -6.36
CA LYS A 125 45.58 -27.65 -7.10
C LYS A 125 45.35 -26.66 -8.24
N ASN A 126 44.25 -26.82 -8.98
CA ASN A 126 43.85 -25.90 -10.04
C ASN A 126 43.69 -24.47 -9.51
N ALA A 127 42.91 -24.29 -8.43
CA ALA A 127 42.66 -22.96 -7.87
C ALA A 127 43.94 -22.30 -7.34
N ILE A 128 44.84 -23.08 -6.75
CA ILE A 128 46.13 -22.63 -6.22
C ILE A 128 47.03 -22.15 -7.37
N LEU A 129 47.12 -22.91 -8.47
CA LEU A 129 47.89 -22.51 -9.65
C LEU A 129 47.35 -21.23 -10.28
N HIS A 130 46.02 -21.09 -10.36
CA HIS A 130 45.42 -19.85 -10.88
C HIS A 130 45.74 -18.66 -9.97
N LEU A 131 45.71 -18.85 -8.64
CA LEU A 131 46.05 -17.80 -7.68
C LEU A 131 47.55 -17.41 -7.72
N SER A 132 48.46 -18.38 -7.93
CA SER A 132 49.89 -18.08 -8.03
C SER A 132 50.18 -17.22 -9.26
N VAL A 133 49.57 -17.55 -10.39
CA VAL A 133 49.67 -16.76 -11.62
C VAL A 133 48.97 -15.42 -11.49
N GLN A 134 47.78 -15.37 -10.89
CA GLN A 134 47.07 -14.10 -10.63
C GLN A 134 47.90 -13.13 -9.79
N ASN A 135 48.65 -13.64 -8.81
CA ASN A 135 49.51 -12.84 -7.95
C ASN A 135 50.90 -12.55 -8.55
N ASN A 136 51.17 -12.99 -9.78
CA ASN A 136 52.48 -12.88 -10.43
C ASN A 136 53.64 -13.51 -9.61
N ASP A 137 53.38 -14.66 -8.99
CA ASP A 137 54.38 -15.38 -8.20
C ASP A 137 55.10 -16.42 -9.07
N LEU A 138 56.16 -15.98 -9.76
CA LEU A 138 56.89 -16.79 -10.75
C LEU A 138 57.57 -18.01 -10.12
N GLU A 139 58.26 -17.82 -8.98
CA GLU A 139 58.99 -18.89 -8.29
C GLU A 139 58.03 -19.97 -7.77
N PHE A 140 56.92 -19.55 -7.15
CA PHE A 140 55.94 -20.50 -6.64
C PHE A 140 55.17 -21.22 -7.75
N THR A 141 54.83 -20.51 -8.84
CA THR A 141 54.21 -21.14 -10.01
C THR A 141 55.16 -22.17 -10.64
N LYS A 142 56.46 -21.87 -10.73
CA LYS A 142 57.48 -22.80 -11.22
C LYS A 142 57.56 -24.04 -10.34
N MET A 143 57.60 -23.88 -9.02
CA MET A 143 57.60 -24.98 -8.05
C MET A 143 56.40 -25.92 -8.25
N LEU A 144 55.19 -25.36 -8.30
CA LEU A 144 53.96 -26.16 -8.50
C LEU A 144 53.97 -26.96 -9.81
N LEU A 145 54.50 -26.37 -10.88
CA LEU A 145 54.57 -27.02 -12.20
C LEU A 145 55.78 -27.96 -12.33
N ASP A 146 56.82 -27.82 -11.52
CA ASP A 146 57.94 -28.77 -11.44
C ASP A 146 57.51 -30.08 -10.76
N GLU A 147 56.59 -30.02 -9.81
CA GLU A 147 56.06 -31.21 -9.13
C GLU A 147 55.09 -32.04 -10.01
N ASP A 148 54.16 -31.37 -10.70
CA ASP A 148 53.12 -32.04 -11.47
C ASP A 148 52.56 -31.11 -12.56
N THR A 149 52.83 -31.44 -13.83
CA THR A 149 52.41 -30.65 -15.00
C THR A 149 50.99 -30.98 -15.49
N ASN A 150 50.33 -32.01 -14.95
CA ASN A 150 49.07 -32.51 -15.49
C ASN A 150 47.90 -31.51 -15.41
N PHE A 151 48.00 -30.48 -14.56
CA PHE A 151 46.96 -29.47 -14.38
C PHE A 151 47.34 -28.08 -14.90
N VAL A 152 48.42 -27.96 -15.69
CA VAL A 152 48.83 -26.67 -16.28
C VAL A 152 47.71 -26.06 -17.15
N ASP A 153 46.87 -26.89 -17.76
CA ASP A 153 45.73 -26.46 -18.59
C ASP A 153 44.39 -26.50 -17.86
N ALA A 154 44.41 -26.60 -16.53
CA ALA A 154 43.19 -26.50 -15.74
C ALA A 154 42.47 -25.17 -16.04
N ARG A 155 41.14 -25.24 -16.14
CA ARG A 155 40.29 -24.07 -16.36
C ARG A 155 39.72 -23.57 -15.04
N ASP A 156 39.73 -22.26 -14.85
CA ASP A 156 39.08 -21.62 -13.71
C ASP A 156 37.55 -21.77 -13.81
N LYS A 157 36.86 -21.84 -12.66
CA LYS A 157 35.41 -22.05 -12.65
C LYS A 157 34.59 -20.84 -13.11
N THR A 158 35.16 -19.64 -13.07
CA THR A 158 34.39 -18.40 -13.32
C THR A 158 34.43 -18.01 -14.79
N THR A 159 35.61 -18.00 -15.40
CA THR A 159 35.82 -17.56 -16.78
C THR A 159 36.20 -18.68 -17.73
N GLY A 160 36.48 -19.88 -17.22
CA GLY A 160 37.04 -20.97 -18.00
C GLY A 160 38.45 -20.71 -18.51
N ASN A 161 39.11 -19.65 -18.07
CA ASN A 161 40.48 -19.29 -18.42
C ASN A 161 41.43 -20.33 -17.85
N THR A 162 42.44 -20.72 -18.64
CA THR A 162 43.63 -21.41 -18.12
C THR A 162 44.60 -20.42 -17.52
N VAL A 163 45.62 -20.88 -16.81
CA VAL A 163 46.67 -19.99 -16.30
C VAL A 163 47.44 -19.27 -17.40
N LEU A 164 47.53 -19.86 -18.60
CA LEU A 164 48.08 -19.18 -19.77
C LEU A 164 47.24 -17.96 -20.18
N HIS A 165 45.90 -18.09 -20.17
CA HIS A 165 45.00 -16.95 -20.45
C HIS A 165 45.19 -15.82 -19.42
N ILE A 166 45.34 -16.17 -18.14
CA ILE A 166 45.57 -15.19 -17.07
C ILE A 166 46.91 -14.49 -17.26
N ALA A 167 47.99 -15.23 -17.52
CA ALA A 167 49.32 -14.66 -17.74
C ALA A 167 49.36 -13.71 -18.94
N VAL A 168 48.70 -14.07 -20.05
CA VAL A 168 48.57 -13.20 -21.23
C VAL A 168 47.71 -11.97 -20.93
N LYS A 169 46.60 -12.14 -20.21
CA LYS A 169 45.74 -11.03 -19.80
C LYS A 169 46.50 -10.02 -18.93
N GLN A 170 47.41 -10.49 -18.09
CA GLN A 170 48.29 -9.67 -17.26
C GLN A 170 49.50 -9.08 -18.00
N GLN A 171 49.69 -9.41 -19.29
CA GLN A 171 50.83 -8.99 -20.10
C GLN A 171 52.18 -9.41 -19.49
N ASN A 172 52.20 -10.55 -18.80
CA ASN A 172 53.36 -11.00 -18.06
C ASN A 172 54.21 -11.98 -18.87
N ARG A 173 55.21 -11.43 -19.56
CA ARG A 173 56.07 -12.15 -20.51
C ARG A 173 56.83 -13.32 -19.89
N GLU A 174 57.42 -13.13 -18.71
CA GLU A 174 58.19 -14.18 -18.03
C GLU A 174 57.29 -15.34 -17.59
N MET A 175 56.09 -15.02 -17.09
CA MET A 175 55.11 -16.05 -16.73
C MET A 175 54.58 -16.79 -17.97
N VAL A 176 54.28 -16.09 -19.06
CA VAL A 176 53.90 -16.72 -20.33
C VAL A 176 55.01 -17.64 -20.81
N LYS A 177 56.28 -17.20 -20.77
CA LYS A 177 57.43 -18.01 -21.15
C LYS A 177 57.54 -19.28 -20.31
N LEU A 178 57.46 -19.15 -18.98
CA LEU A 178 57.49 -20.29 -18.06
C LEU A 178 56.37 -21.29 -18.36
N LEU A 179 55.14 -20.81 -18.53
CA LEU A 179 53.98 -21.67 -18.81
C LEU A 179 54.12 -22.40 -20.15
N LEU A 180 54.61 -21.71 -21.19
CA LEU A 180 54.90 -22.33 -22.49
C LEU A 180 56.06 -23.36 -22.41
N GLU A 181 57.10 -23.09 -21.61
CA GLU A 181 58.18 -24.06 -21.35
C GLU A 181 57.67 -25.31 -20.60
N LYS A 182 56.65 -25.14 -19.75
CA LYS A 182 56.00 -26.23 -18.99
C LYS A 182 54.90 -26.96 -19.77
N GLY A 183 54.74 -26.67 -21.05
CA GLY A 183 53.86 -27.41 -21.95
C GLY A 183 52.39 -26.98 -21.90
N SER A 184 52.08 -25.73 -21.49
CA SER A 184 50.71 -25.20 -21.60
C SER A 184 50.15 -25.32 -23.01
N ASN A 185 48.91 -25.78 -23.12
CA ASN A 185 48.19 -25.89 -24.37
C ASN A 185 47.77 -24.51 -24.88
N VAL A 186 48.48 -24.03 -25.90
CA VAL A 186 48.19 -22.75 -26.59
C VAL A 186 46.84 -22.72 -27.29
N LYS A 187 46.26 -23.89 -27.62
CA LYS A 187 44.94 -24.02 -28.27
C LYS A 187 43.78 -24.13 -27.29
N ALA A 188 44.04 -24.14 -25.97
CA ALA A 188 42.97 -24.16 -24.99
C ALA A 188 42.08 -22.92 -25.14
N VAL A 189 40.77 -23.09 -24.98
CA VAL A 189 39.77 -22.02 -25.08
C VAL A 189 39.09 -21.75 -23.74
N ASN A 190 38.78 -20.47 -23.49
CA ASN A 190 38.01 -20.04 -22.32
C ASN A 190 36.48 -20.19 -22.53
N ASN A 191 35.65 -19.68 -21.62
CA ASN A 191 34.18 -19.75 -21.75
C ASN A 191 33.62 -18.86 -22.87
N LEU A 192 34.40 -17.87 -23.34
CA LEU A 192 34.08 -17.03 -24.50
C LEU A 192 34.57 -17.62 -25.81
N ASN A 193 35.06 -18.87 -25.78
CA ASN A 193 35.67 -19.55 -26.91
C ASN A 193 36.91 -18.81 -27.46
N GLU A 194 37.63 -18.07 -26.61
CA GLU A 194 38.86 -17.36 -26.97
C GLU A 194 40.08 -18.18 -26.59
N GLN A 195 41.11 -18.17 -27.43
CA GLN A 195 42.45 -18.69 -27.13
C GLN A 195 43.35 -17.58 -26.58
N ALA A 196 44.46 -17.96 -25.94
CA ALA A 196 45.45 -17.03 -25.40
C ALA A 196 45.96 -16.01 -26.45
N LYS A 197 46.10 -16.41 -27.71
CA LYS A 197 46.54 -15.52 -28.80
C LYS A 197 45.53 -14.40 -29.12
N HIS A 198 44.22 -14.64 -28.97
CA HIS A 198 43.21 -13.59 -29.14
C HIS A 198 43.33 -12.52 -28.05
N LEU A 199 43.57 -12.94 -26.81
CA LEU A 199 43.81 -12.02 -25.69
C LEU A 199 45.10 -11.20 -25.88
N ALA A 200 46.16 -11.81 -26.43
CA ALA A 200 47.39 -11.10 -26.76
C ALA A 200 47.14 -9.98 -27.79
N ILE A 201 46.34 -10.27 -28.82
CA ILE A 201 45.94 -9.29 -29.83
C ILE A 201 45.10 -8.17 -29.22
N GLN A 202 44.07 -8.49 -28.43
CA GLN A 202 43.23 -7.51 -27.74
C GLN A 202 44.06 -6.58 -26.83
N ASN A 203 45.06 -7.14 -26.15
CA ASN A 203 46.02 -6.39 -25.33
C ASN A 203 47.05 -5.59 -26.14
N GLN A 204 47.08 -5.77 -27.46
CA GLN A 204 48.05 -5.17 -28.37
C GLN A 204 49.52 -5.53 -28.06
N ASP A 205 49.75 -6.72 -27.49
CA ASP A 205 51.10 -7.20 -27.16
C ASP A 205 51.64 -8.12 -28.26
N LEU A 206 52.39 -7.51 -29.19
CA LEU A 206 53.01 -8.21 -30.31
C LEU A 206 54.04 -9.26 -29.86
N GLU A 207 54.78 -9.01 -28.78
CA GLU A 207 55.81 -9.94 -28.31
C GLU A 207 55.18 -11.23 -27.74
N ILE A 208 54.14 -11.10 -26.91
CA ILE A 208 53.41 -12.27 -26.40
C ILE A 208 52.74 -13.02 -27.55
N LEU A 209 52.18 -12.32 -28.54
CA LEU A 209 51.62 -12.95 -29.74
C LEU A 209 52.69 -13.75 -30.50
N GLN A 210 53.88 -13.17 -30.72
CA GLN A 210 55.01 -13.86 -31.35
C GLN A 210 55.43 -15.11 -30.55
N MET A 211 55.49 -15.02 -29.22
CA MET A 211 55.81 -16.15 -28.36
C MET A 211 54.81 -17.30 -28.51
N LEU A 212 53.51 -16.99 -28.55
CA LEU A 212 52.44 -18.00 -28.70
C LEU A 212 52.48 -18.65 -30.09
N LEU A 213 52.65 -17.86 -31.17
CA LEU A 213 52.66 -18.36 -32.54
C LEU A 213 53.93 -19.11 -32.91
N SER A 214 55.09 -18.76 -32.34
CA SER A 214 56.37 -19.44 -32.59
C SER A 214 56.35 -20.94 -32.27
N ARG A 215 55.50 -21.37 -31.32
CA ARG A 215 55.31 -22.78 -30.93
C ARG A 215 54.27 -23.49 -31.81
N GLN A 216 53.36 -22.78 -32.47
CA GLN A 216 52.33 -23.35 -33.35
C GLN A 216 52.86 -23.78 -34.72
N GLN A 217 54.00 -23.25 -35.19
CA GLN A 217 54.57 -23.52 -36.52
C GLN A 217 55.01 -24.97 -36.79
N GLN A 218 54.70 -25.94 -35.91
CA GLN A 218 54.96 -27.37 -36.09
C GLN A 218 53.79 -28.16 -36.69
N HIS A 219 52.60 -27.56 -36.83
CA HIS A 219 51.41 -28.19 -37.42
C HIS A 219 50.94 -27.40 -38.65
N THR A 220 50.65 -28.10 -39.75
CA THR A 220 50.46 -27.50 -41.09
C THR A 220 49.03 -27.03 -41.41
N ASP A 221 48.04 -27.40 -40.60
CA ASP A 221 46.63 -27.14 -40.89
C ASP A 221 46.09 -26.07 -39.92
N LEU A 222 45.61 -24.96 -40.48
CA LEU A 222 45.00 -23.85 -39.73
C LEU A 222 43.60 -24.26 -39.22
N ASP A 223 43.29 -23.91 -37.97
CA ASP A 223 41.94 -24.09 -37.41
C ASP A 223 41.12 -22.78 -37.46
N TYR A 224 39.83 -22.87 -37.12
CA TYR A 224 38.93 -21.70 -37.09
C TYR A 224 39.47 -20.54 -36.23
N HIS A 225 40.16 -20.84 -35.13
CA HIS A 225 40.74 -19.81 -34.26
C HIS A 225 42.00 -19.20 -34.85
N ASP A 226 42.76 -19.94 -35.66
CA ASP A 226 43.87 -19.39 -36.43
C ASP A 226 43.36 -18.37 -37.47
N GLU A 227 42.29 -18.70 -38.19
CA GLU A 227 41.72 -17.82 -39.23
C GLU A 227 41.03 -16.56 -38.65
N ILE A 228 40.25 -16.70 -37.56
CA ILE A 228 39.56 -15.56 -36.94
C ILE A 228 40.49 -14.59 -36.21
N MET A 229 41.77 -14.95 -36.08
CA MET A 229 42.80 -14.08 -35.51
C MET A 229 42.85 -12.70 -36.19
N LEU A 230 42.62 -12.67 -37.51
CA LEU A 230 42.60 -11.44 -38.28
C LEU A 230 41.46 -10.51 -37.85
N HIS A 231 40.28 -11.05 -37.52
CA HIS A 231 39.12 -10.28 -37.04
C HIS A 231 39.42 -9.58 -35.71
N TYR A 232 40.13 -10.24 -34.79
CA TYR A 232 40.58 -9.61 -33.56
C TYR A 232 41.64 -8.53 -33.82
N ALA A 233 42.58 -8.77 -34.76
CA ALA A 233 43.65 -7.83 -35.05
C ALA A 233 43.14 -6.50 -35.63
N VAL A 234 42.16 -6.57 -36.53
CA VAL A 234 41.62 -5.35 -37.16
C VAL A 234 40.79 -4.49 -36.20
N ALA A 235 40.29 -5.07 -35.11
CA ALA A 235 39.57 -4.36 -34.05
C ALA A 235 40.49 -3.51 -33.16
N THR A 236 41.81 -3.72 -33.15
CA THR A 236 42.72 -3.07 -32.19
C THR A 236 43.49 -1.87 -32.77
N THR A 237 43.24 -1.49 -34.04
CA THR A 237 43.92 -0.42 -34.81
C THR A 237 45.43 -0.55 -35.00
N ASN A 238 46.08 -1.52 -34.36
CA ASN A 238 47.52 -1.70 -34.42
C ASN A 238 47.92 -2.38 -35.74
N ILE A 239 48.44 -1.57 -36.67
CA ILE A 239 48.85 -2.01 -38.01
C ILE A 239 50.01 -3.00 -37.97
N GLU A 240 50.90 -2.93 -36.99
CA GLU A 240 52.02 -3.86 -36.86
C GLU A 240 51.53 -5.28 -36.56
N ILE A 241 50.55 -5.40 -35.64
CA ILE A 241 49.91 -6.69 -35.34
C ILE A 241 49.13 -7.20 -36.55
N ILE A 242 48.37 -6.33 -37.22
CA ILE A 242 47.62 -6.71 -38.43
C ILE A 242 48.55 -7.25 -39.52
N ASN A 243 49.67 -6.57 -39.80
CA ASN A 243 50.66 -7.03 -40.78
C ASN A 243 51.28 -8.36 -40.36
N TYR A 244 51.67 -8.50 -39.09
CA TYR A 244 52.26 -9.74 -38.58
C TYR A 244 51.31 -10.94 -38.70
N VAL A 245 50.02 -10.73 -38.40
CA VAL A 245 48.96 -11.75 -38.53
C VAL A 245 48.69 -12.09 -40.00
N LEU A 246 48.65 -11.08 -40.88
CA LEU A 246 48.48 -11.29 -42.34
C LEU A 246 49.65 -12.03 -43.00
N ASP A 247 50.84 -11.96 -42.40
CA ASP A 247 52.01 -12.70 -42.89
C ASP A 247 52.00 -14.20 -42.47
N GLN A 248 51.02 -14.65 -41.68
CA GLN A 248 50.83 -16.06 -41.31
C GLN A 248 50.03 -16.88 -42.35
N ASN A 249 49.92 -16.42 -43.61
CA ASN A 249 49.17 -17.08 -44.70
C ASN A 249 47.67 -17.34 -44.41
N LEU A 250 47.03 -16.48 -43.61
CA LEU A 250 45.59 -16.56 -43.34
C LEU A 250 44.74 -16.16 -44.55
N ASP A 251 43.52 -16.69 -44.65
CA ASP A 251 42.55 -16.21 -45.64
C ASP A 251 41.99 -14.85 -45.22
N VAL A 252 42.40 -13.79 -45.93
CA VAL A 252 41.94 -12.41 -45.72
C VAL A 252 40.41 -12.27 -45.83
N ASN A 253 39.77 -13.19 -46.55
CA ASN A 253 38.33 -13.22 -46.80
C ASN A 253 37.58 -14.21 -45.91
N PHE A 254 38.24 -14.77 -44.88
CA PHE A 254 37.61 -15.68 -43.94
C PHE A 254 36.38 -15.03 -43.28
N GLN A 255 35.29 -15.79 -43.20
CA GLN A 255 34.04 -15.35 -42.60
C GLN A 255 33.88 -15.96 -41.21
N ASP A 256 33.63 -15.11 -40.21
CA ASP A 256 33.33 -15.56 -38.86
C ASP A 256 31.93 -16.20 -38.75
N GLU A 257 31.54 -16.55 -37.52
CA GLU A 257 30.22 -17.08 -37.21
C GLU A 257 29.05 -16.16 -37.61
N ASP A 258 29.25 -14.86 -37.83
CA ASP A 258 28.22 -13.93 -38.34
C ASP A 258 28.33 -13.69 -39.85
N GLY A 259 29.26 -14.36 -40.51
CA GLY A 259 29.58 -14.14 -41.93
C GLY A 259 30.40 -12.87 -42.17
N LYS A 260 30.89 -12.19 -41.13
CA LYS A 260 31.72 -10.99 -41.28
C LYS A 260 33.13 -11.42 -41.65
N THR A 261 33.70 -10.71 -42.61
CA THR A 261 35.15 -10.75 -42.88
C THR A 261 35.86 -9.67 -42.06
N ALA A 262 37.19 -9.76 -41.96
CA ALA A 262 37.97 -8.75 -41.26
C ALA A 262 37.73 -7.32 -41.80
N VAL A 263 37.47 -7.17 -43.11
CA VAL A 263 37.16 -5.86 -43.70
C VAL A 263 35.78 -5.33 -43.31
N HIS A 264 34.79 -6.19 -43.05
CA HIS A 264 33.50 -5.76 -42.50
C HIS A 264 33.69 -5.11 -41.12
N ILE A 265 34.47 -5.74 -40.25
CA ILE A 265 34.77 -5.22 -38.90
C ILE A 265 35.57 -3.92 -38.98
N ALA A 266 36.61 -3.88 -39.82
CA ALA A 266 37.43 -2.68 -39.99
C ALA A 266 36.61 -1.49 -40.53
N ALA A 267 35.69 -1.74 -41.47
CA ALA A 267 34.79 -0.72 -42.02
C ALA A 267 33.75 -0.23 -40.99
N GLU A 268 33.16 -1.14 -40.22
CA GLU A 268 32.20 -0.83 -39.14
C GLU A 268 32.83 0.00 -38.02
N MET A 269 34.07 -0.31 -37.65
CA MET A 269 34.83 0.43 -36.63
C MET A 269 35.43 1.74 -37.16
N GLY A 270 35.38 1.99 -38.48
CA GLY A 270 35.95 3.20 -39.08
C GLY A 270 37.48 3.21 -39.17
N HIS A 271 38.14 2.06 -39.09
CA HIS A 271 39.60 1.92 -39.09
C HIS A 271 40.18 1.99 -40.51
N TYR A 272 40.29 3.21 -41.06
CA TYR A 272 40.71 3.46 -42.44
C TYR A 272 42.01 2.73 -42.83
N GLN A 273 43.06 2.84 -42.00
CA GLN A 273 44.35 2.25 -42.31
C GLN A 273 44.30 0.71 -42.33
N SER A 274 43.49 0.09 -41.47
CA SER A 274 43.24 -1.36 -41.49
C SER A 274 42.56 -1.78 -42.78
N VAL A 275 41.54 -1.03 -43.24
CA VAL A 275 40.87 -1.29 -44.53
C VAL A 275 41.84 -1.20 -45.70
N VAL A 276 42.74 -0.20 -45.71
CA VAL A 276 43.77 -0.07 -46.75
C VAL A 276 44.70 -1.28 -46.80
N VAL A 277 45.19 -1.74 -45.63
CA VAL A 277 46.09 -2.90 -45.54
C VAL A 277 45.39 -4.18 -46.00
N LEU A 278 44.15 -4.41 -45.56
CA LEU A 278 43.35 -5.57 -45.98
C LEU A 278 43.09 -5.57 -47.49
N LEU A 279 42.79 -4.41 -48.07
CA LEU A 279 42.64 -4.27 -49.52
C LEU A 279 43.92 -4.59 -50.29
N GLN A 280 45.08 -4.12 -49.81
CA GLN A 280 46.37 -4.44 -50.41
C GLN A 280 46.66 -5.95 -50.39
N LYS A 281 46.12 -6.67 -49.40
CA LYS A 281 46.23 -8.12 -49.26
C LYS A 281 45.06 -8.89 -49.89
N GLY A 282 44.19 -8.24 -50.68
CA GLY A 282 43.17 -8.91 -51.49
C GLY A 282 41.80 -9.09 -50.82
N ALA A 283 41.44 -8.25 -49.85
CA ALA A 283 40.11 -8.28 -49.24
C ALA A 283 38.99 -7.98 -50.26
N ASN A 284 37.94 -8.80 -50.25
CA ASN A 284 36.81 -8.73 -51.14
C ASN A 284 35.63 -7.99 -50.50
N PHE A 285 35.22 -6.87 -51.10
CA PHE A 285 34.13 -6.04 -50.61
C PHE A 285 32.73 -6.53 -51.03
N SER A 286 32.65 -7.49 -51.95
CA SER A 286 31.38 -8.02 -52.44
C SER A 286 30.78 -9.10 -51.54
N LEU A 287 31.56 -9.64 -50.61
CA LEU A 287 31.10 -10.67 -49.68
C LEU A 287 30.03 -10.08 -48.75
N LYS A 288 29.04 -10.92 -48.42
CA LYS A 288 27.92 -10.55 -47.54
C LYS A 288 28.01 -11.28 -46.22
N THR A 289 27.62 -10.60 -45.14
CA THR A 289 27.40 -11.23 -43.84
C THR A 289 26.18 -12.16 -43.89
N LYS A 290 25.94 -12.91 -42.81
CA LYS A 290 24.73 -13.75 -42.68
C LYS A 290 23.42 -12.97 -42.68
N CYS A 291 23.47 -11.65 -42.44
CA CYS A 291 22.32 -10.75 -42.54
C CYS A 291 22.24 -10.04 -43.90
N GLY A 292 23.05 -10.45 -44.87
CA GLY A 292 23.10 -9.84 -46.21
C GLY A 292 23.87 -8.51 -46.29
N LEU A 293 24.50 -8.05 -45.21
CA LEU A 293 25.22 -6.78 -45.18
C LEU A 293 26.50 -6.86 -46.02
N THR A 294 26.75 -5.84 -46.83
CA THR A 294 28.03 -5.65 -47.54
C THR A 294 28.98 -4.77 -46.73
N VAL A 295 30.25 -4.70 -47.14
CA VAL A 295 31.24 -3.79 -46.54
C VAL A 295 30.77 -2.33 -46.59
N LEU A 296 30.04 -1.92 -47.63
CA LEU A 296 29.47 -0.57 -47.71
C LEU A 296 28.43 -0.29 -46.62
N HIS A 297 27.60 -1.28 -46.25
CA HIS A 297 26.67 -1.13 -45.12
C HIS A 297 27.44 -0.90 -43.80
N CYS A 298 28.47 -1.70 -43.57
CA CYS A 298 29.36 -1.55 -42.40
C CYS A 298 30.08 -0.18 -42.40
N ALA A 299 30.61 0.26 -43.55
CA ALA A 299 31.27 1.56 -43.68
C ALA A 299 30.32 2.73 -43.38
N VAL A 300 29.06 2.65 -43.83
CA VAL A 300 28.02 3.63 -43.52
C VAL A 300 27.68 3.63 -42.03
N LEU A 301 27.61 2.46 -41.39
CA LEU A 301 27.41 2.34 -39.94
C LEU A 301 28.56 2.98 -39.14
N GLY A 302 29.80 2.79 -39.59
CA GLY A 302 31.01 3.40 -39.03
C GLY A 302 31.16 4.90 -39.33
N ASN A 303 30.34 5.44 -40.24
CA ASN A 303 30.27 6.86 -40.59
C ASN A 303 31.62 7.48 -41.01
N ASN A 304 32.53 6.67 -41.57
CA ASN A 304 33.83 7.13 -42.07
C ASN A 304 33.74 7.37 -43.60
N ILE A 305 33.71 8.64 -44.00
CA ILE A 305 33.52 9.07 -45.39
C ILE A 305 34.59 8.48 -46.32
N ASP A 306 35.84 8.37 -45.86
CA ASP A 306 36.93 7.91 -46.71
C ASP A 306 36.82 6.41 -46.99
N ILE A 307 36.42 5.62 -45.99
CA ILE A 307 36.11 4.19 -46.18
C ILE A 307 34.89 4.02 -47.10
N ILE A 308 33.85 4.84 -46.92
CA ILE A 308 32.68 4.82 -47.81
C ILE A 308 33.10 5.09 -49.25
N LYS A 309 33.94 6.10 -49.50
CA LYS A 309 34.51 6.40 -50.82
C LYS A 309 35.33 5.24 -51.39
N MET A 310 36.08 4.52 -50.57
CA MET A 310 36.82 3.32 -51.00
C MET A 310 35.89 2.15 -51.34
N CYS A 311 34.75 2.04 -50.65
CA CYS A 311 33.77 0.97 -50.86
C CYS A 311 32.78 1.26 -51.99
N LEU A 312 32.78 2.48 -52.54
CA LEU A 312 31.80 2.90 -53.54
C LEU A 312 32.16 2.32 -54.91
N SER A 313 31.35 1.33 -55.33
CA SER A 313 31.24 0.91 -56.73
C SER A 313 29.78 0.96 -57.17
N ASP A 314 29.54 1.22 -58.46
CA ASP A 314 28.18 1.36 -59.04
C ASP A 314 27.31 0.12 -58.79
N GLN A 315 27.93 -1.05 -58.63
CA GLN A 315 27.23 -2.31 -58.33
C GLN A 315 26.86 -2.46 -56.84
N GLN A 316 27.58 -1.82 -55.92
CA GLN A 316 27.41 -2.01 -54.47
C GLN A 316 26.47 -1.00 -53.81
N ILE A 317 26.28 0.18 -54.42
CA ILE A 317 25.55 1.30 -53.81
C ILE A 317 24.07 1.01 -53.50
N ASN A 318 23.45 0.13 -54.29
CA ASN A 318 22.04 -0.24 -54.17
C ASN A 318 21.82 -1.70 -53.71
N MET A 319 22.89 -2.39 -53.32
CA MET A 319 22.78 -3.76 -52.80
C MET A 319 22.02 -3.74 -51.48
N THR A 320 21.06 -4.64 -51.31
CA THR A 320 20.27 -4.72 -50.08
C THR A 320 20.76 -5.83 -49.16
N ASP A 321 20.51 -5.62 -47.87
CA ASP A 321 20.56 -6.66 -46.84
C ASP A 321 19.37 -7.63 -46.96
N ASP A 322 19.25 -8.57 -46.02
CA ASP A 322 18.14 -9.55 -46.02
C ASP A 322 16.77 -8.92 -45.70
N LYS A 323 16.75 -7.70 -45.13
CA LYS A 323 15.54 -6.89 -44.93
C LYS A 323 15.18 -6.03 -46.15
N GLY A 324 15.92 -6.16 -47.25
CA GLY A 324 15.71 -5.36 -48.45
C GLY A 324 16.18 -3.90 -48.30
N GLU A 325 17.02 -3.60 -47.32
CA GLU A 325 17.45 -2.25 -47.00
C GLU A 325 18.80 -1.94 -47.67
N PRO A 326 18.89 -0.89 -48.50
CA PRO A 326 20.17 -0.45 -49.07
C PRO A 326 21.00 0.37 -48.07
N PRO A 327 22.30 0.61 -48.32
CA PRO A 327 23.17 1.42 -47.45
C PRO A 327 22.60 2.80 -47.14
N LEU A 328 21.85 3.40 -48.07
CA LEU A 328 21.17 4.68 -47.88
C LEU A 328 20.21 4.68 -46.67
N PHE A 329 19.53 3.56 -46.38
CA PHE A 329 18.64 3.45 -45.22
C PHE A 329 19.41 3.61 -43.91
N TYR A 330 20.59 2.99 -43.81
CA TYR A 330 21.47 3.09 -42.65
C TYR A 330 22.02 4.50 -42.47
N ALA A 331 22.40 5.18 -43.57
CA ALA A 331 22.87 6.56 -43.53
C ALA A 331 21.78 7.51 -43.00
N ILE A 332 20.53 7.29 -43.43
CA ILE A 332 19.36 8.04 -42.98
C ILE A 332 19.10 7.78 -41.49
N ARG A 333 19.07 6.51 -41.03
CA ARG A 333 18.91 6.14 -39.60
C ARG A 333 19.96 6.75 -38.69
N LYS A 334 21.19 6.85 -39.14
CA LYS A 334 22.28 7.50 -38.40
C LYS A 334 22.16 9.04 -38.38
N GLY A 335 21.33 9.63 -39.24
CA GLY A 335 21.20 11.08 -39.36
C GLY A 335 22.42 11.76 -40.00
N SER A 336 23.23 11.00 -40.75
CA SER A 336 24.49 11.45 -41.33
C SER A 336 24.26 12.18 -42.66
N PHE A 337 23.89 13.48 -42.60
CA PHE A 337 23.60 14.30 -43.78
C PHE A 337 24.66 14.18 -44.90
N HIS A 338 25.95 14.32 -44.58
CA HIS A 338 27.02 14.24 -45.58
C HIS A 338 27.16 12.85 -46.22
N VAL A 339 26.82 11.78 -45.51
CA VAL A 339 26.84 10.42 -46.07
C VAL A 339 25.63 10.22 -46.98
N VAL A 340 24.45 10.72 -46.57
CA VAL A 340 23.24 10.71 -47.40
C VAL A 340 23.48 11.49 -48.70
N GLU A 341 24.03 12.71 -48.61
CA GLU A 341 24.41 13.54 -49.75
C GLU A 341 25.41 12.82 -50.67
N LEU A 342 26.50 12.27 -50.11
CA LEU A 342 27.50 11.51 -50.87
C LEU A 342 26.91 10.30 -51.60
N LEU A 343 26.03 9.52 -50.95
CA LEU A 343 25.40 8.35 -51.56
C LEU A 343 24.47 8.78 -52.70
N LEU A 344 23.72 9.86 -52.54
CA LEU A 344 22.80 10.34 -53.57
C LEU A 344 23.53 10.98 -54.76
N ASP A 345 24.60 11.74 -54.51
CA ASP A 345 25.50 12.26 -55.54
C ASP A 345 26.15 11.13 -56.38
N LYS A 346 26.25 9.93 -55.80
CA LYS A 346 26.79 8.72 -56.45
C LYS A 346 25.72 7.83 -57.06
N GLY A 347 24.45 8.25 -57.08
CA GLY A 347 23.36 7.53 -57.75
C GLY A 347 22.68 6.46 -56.90
N ALA A 348 22.69 6.60 -55.56
CA ALA A 348 21.87 5.76 -54.70
C ALA A 348 20.38 5.94 -55.03
N ALA A 349 19.67 4.82 -55.20
CA ALA A 349 18.26 4.83 -55.54
C ALA A 349 17.40 5.14 -54.30
N VAL A 350 16.47 6.10 -54.44
CA VAL A 350 15.55 6.56 -53.37
C VAL A 350 14.22 5.79 -53.33
N ASP A 351 13.93 5.02 -54.38
CA ASP A 351 12.66 4.31 -54.58
C ASP A 351 12.67 2.87 -54.05
N ILE A 352 13.84 2.35 -53.65
CA ILE A 352 14.00 1.05 -53.01
C ILE A 352 13.23 1.04 -51.68
N THR A 353 12.44 -0.01 -51.48
CA THR A 353 11.68 -0.23 -50.25
C THR A 353 12.18 -1.45 -49.49
N SER A 354 12.13 -1.42 -48.15
CA SER A 354 12.38 -2.61 -47.34
C SER A 354 11.40 -3.73 -47.71
N THR A 355 11.83 -4.99 -47.60
CA THR A 355 10.99 -6.15 -47.94
C THR A 355 9.91 -6.41 -46.90
N ILE A 356 10.20 -6.12 -45.64
CA ILE A 356 9.31 -6.42 -44.50
C ILE A 356 8.24 -5.33 -44.37
N ASP A 357 8.66 -4.07 -44.20
CA ASP A 357 7.76 -2.96 -43.85
C ASP A 357 7.33 -2.12 -45.06
N LYS A 358 7.91 -2.41 -46.24
CA LYS A 358 7.77 -1.58 -47.45
C LYS A 358 8.13 -0.12 -47.19
N ASP A 359 9.08 0.09 -46.28
CA ASP A 359 9.52 1.42 -45.90
C ASP A 359 10.28 2.05 -47.05
N THR A 360 9.97 3.31 -47.35
CA THR A 360 10.75 4.15 -48.26
C THR A 360 11.81 4.90 -47.47
N VAL A 361 12.78 5.51 -48.16
CA VAL A 361 13.74 6.44 -47.56
C VAL A 361 13.06 7.58 -46.76
N LEU A 362 11.86 8.01 -47.15
CA LEU A 362 11.08 9.03 -46.43
C LEU A 362 10.45 8.47 -45.15
N HIS A 363 9.97 7.21 -45.16
CA HIS A 363 9.48 6.55 -43.95
C HIS A 363 10.61 6.37 -42.93
N VAL A 364 11.77 5.89 -43.40
CA VAL A 364 12.96 5.73 -42.56
C VAL A 364 13.40 7.09 -42.01
N ALA A 365 13.50 8.12 -42.86
CA ALA A 365 13.83 9.49 -42.41
C ALA A 365 12.83 10.01 -41.38
N SER A 366 11.57 9.57 -41.45
CA SER A 366 10.53 9.94 -40.49
C SER A 366 10.66 9.23 -39.16
N ALA A 367 10.97 7.93 -39.18
CA ALA A 367 11.22 7.07 -38.03
C ALA A 367 12.59 7.30 -37.36
N CYS A 368 13.48 8.09 -37.95
CA CYS A 368 14.75 8.49 -37.33
C CYS A 368 14.48 9.33 -36.08
N THR A 369 14.39 8.67 -34.94
CA THR A 369 14.39 9.26 -33.61
C THR A 369 15.47 8.56 -32.82
N ASP A 370 16.44 9.32 -32.29
CA ASP A 370 17.21 8.78 -31.17
C ASP A 370 17.67 9.84 -30.18
N SER A 371 17.10 9.68 -28.98
CA SER A 371 17.71 9.78 -27.65
C SER A 371 18.61 10.99 -27.32
N ASN A 372 17.94 12.03 -26.78
CA ASN A 372 18.43 12.99 -25.79
C ASN A 372 19.49 14.06 -26.17
N LYS A 373 19.19 15.29 -25.74
CA LYS A 373 19.95 16.56 -25.77
C LYS A 373 20.46 17.13 -27.11
N ILE A 374 20.63 16.34 -28.17
CA ILE A 374 21.03 16.83 -29.52
C ILE A 374 19.80 17.16 -30.41
N ILE A 375 18.60 17.21 -29.84
CA ILE A 375 17.33 17.32 -30.57
C ILE A 375 17.31 18.56 -31.49
N GLN A 376 17.85 19.72 -31.10
CA GLN A 376 17.85 20.89 -31.99
C GLN A 376 18.80 20.77 -33.19
N LEU A 377 20.00 20.22 -33.01
CA LEU A 377 20.99 20.07 -34.10
C LEU A 377 20.61 18.94 -35.07
N LEU A 378 20.04 17.85 -34.56
CA LEU A 378 19.57 16.72 -35.37
C LEU A 378 18.29 17.04 -36.15
N LEU A 379 17.40 17.89 -35.62
CA LEU A 379 16.18 18.31 -36.33
C LEU A 379 16.47 19.11 -37.61
N THR A 380 17.48 19.99 -37.58
CA THR A 380 17.92 20.70 -38.81
C THR A 380 18.45 19.73 -39.86
N LYS A 381 19.12 18.65 -39.43
CA LYS A 381 19.63 17.60 -40.33
C LYS A 381 18.51 16.73 -40.87
N LYS A 382 17.52 16.35 -40.04
CA LYS A 382 16.33 15.57 -40.45
C LYS A 382 15.59 16.26 -41.59
N ILE A 383 15.36 17.57 -41.45
CA ILE A 383 14.71 18.39 -42.46
C ILE A 383 15.53 18.48 -43.73
N LYS A 384 16.84 18.72 -43.61
CA LYS A 384 17.74 18.76 -44.76
C LYS A 384 17.80 17.43 -45.49
N ILE A 385 17.73 16.31 -44.77
CA ILE A 385 17.65 14.96 -45.35
C ILE A 385 16.30 14.82 -46.08
N VAL A 386 15.17 15.16 -45.46
CA VAL A 386 13.86 15.08 -46.12
C VAL A 386 13.80 15.97 -47.37
N SER A 387 14.29 17.20 -47.32
CA SER A 387 14.33 18.07 -48.51
C SER A 387 15.22 17.49 -49.60
N LEU A 388 16.41 16.99 -49.23
CA LEU A 388 17.37 16.42 -50.18
C LEU A 388 16.82 15.13 -50.83
N LEU A 389 16.13 14.28 -50.06
CA LEU A 389 15.45 13.09 -50.60
C LEU A 389 14.32 13.47 -51.57
N LEU A 390 13.52 14.49 -51.23
CA LEU A 390 12.45 14.99 -52.11
C LEU A 390 13.01 15.62 -53.39
N ASP A 391 14.14 16.32 -53.31
CA ASP A 391 14.82 16.89 -54.48
C ASP A 391 15.43 15.80 -55.38
N ASN A 392 15.76 14.64 -54.83
CA ASN A 392 16.19 13.45 -55.56
C ASN A 392 15.04 12.52 -55.97
N GLY A 393 13.78 12.97 -55.89
CA GLY A 393 12.62 12.26 -56.44
C GLY A 393 12.00 11.21 -55.52
N ALA A 394 12.21 11.28 -54.20
CA ALA A 394 11.54 10.38 -53.26
C ALA A 394 10.00 10.58 -53.29
N ASP A 395 9.26 9.47 -53.38
CA ASP A 395 7.81 9.47 -53.53
C ASP A 395 7.08 9.78 -52.21
N ILE A 396 6.43 10.94 -52.17
CA ILE A 396 5.73 11.46 -50.99
C ILE A 396 4.38 10.77 -50.71
N THR A 397 3.86 10.02 -51.67
CA THR A 397 2.51 9.42 -51.61
C THR A 397 2.50 8.02 -51.00
N LYS A 398 3.67 7.38 -50.90
CA LYS A 398 3.80 6.04 -50.31
C LYS A 398 3.51 6.07 -48.81
N ILE A 399 2.97 4.94 -48.34
CA ILE A 399 2.62 4.69 -46.94
C ILE A 399 3.19 3.32 -46.59
N SER A 400 3.83 3.17 -45.43
CA SER A 400 4.38 1.88 -44.98
C SER A 400 3.26 0.90 -44.60
N THR A 401 3.62 -0.36 -44.37
CA THR A 401 2.69 -1.37 -43.83
C THR A 401 2.12 -0.97 -42.46
N GLU A 402 2.90 -0.25 -41.66
CA GLU A 402 2.50 0.28 -40.35
C GLU A 402 1.72 1.60 -40.43
N GLY A 403 1.45 2.10 -41.65
CA GLY A 403 0.72 3.36 -41.86
C GLY A 403 1.57 4.62 -41.69
N ILE A 404 2.90 4.47 -41.56
CA ILE A 404 3.84 5.60 -41.53
C ILE A 404 3.78 6.31 -42.88
N ASN A 405 3.64 7.63 -42.86
CA ASN A 405 3.60 8.47 -44.06
C ASN A 405 4.51 9.68 -43.87
N ILE A 406 4.59 10.57 -44.87
CA ILE A 406 5.45 11.75 -44.82
C ILE A 406 5.16 12.65 -43.61
N TRP A 407 3.95 12.66 -43.06
CA TRP A 407 3.64 13.49 -41.90
C TRP A 407 4.13 12.90 -40.57
N SER A 408 4.49 11.61 -40.55
CA SER A 408 4.95 10.91 -39.34
C SER A 408 6.24 11.47 -38.73
N PHE A 409 7.05 12.24 -39.48
CA PHE A 409 8.22 12.88 -38.89
C PHE A 409 7.90 14.09 -38.00
N LEU A 410 6.66 14.58 -38.01
CA LEU A 410 6.22 15.77 -37.29
C LEU A 410 5.58 15.40 -35.94
N SER A 411 6.15 15.90 -34.84
CA SER A 411 5.55 15.79 -33.50
C SER A 411 4.88 17.10 -33.05
N ASN A 412 3.99 17.02 -32.05
CA ASN A 412 3.17 18.14 -31.52
C ASN A 412 3.97 19.41 -31.18
N SER A 413 5.27 19.29 -30.88
CA SER A 413 6.12 20.42 -30.49
C SER A 413 6.86 21.09 -31.67
N GLN A 414 6.72 20.54 -32.88
CA GLN A 414 7.64 20.82 -34.00
C GLN A 414 7.00 21.57 -35.16
N MET A 415 5.67 21.59 -35.28
CA MET A 415 4.96 22.25 -36.40
C MET A 415 5.30 23.75 -36.54
N ARG A 416 5.60 24.45 -35.43
CA ARG A 416 5.96 25.89 -35.44
C ARG A 416 7.30 26.20 -36.09
N LYS A 417 8.25 25.26 -36.00
CA LYS A 417 9.66 25.52 -36.36
C LYS A 417 9.98 25.18 -37.81
N HIS A 418 9.10 24.42 -38.47
CA HIS A 418 9.39 23.73 -39.72
C HIS A 418 8.42 24.12 -40.83
N GLU A 419 7.94 25.37 -40.80
CA GLU A 419 6.97 25.87 -41.78
C GLU A 419 7.49 25.73 -43.22
N THR A 420 8.78 25.99 -43.47
CA THR A 420 9.39 25.88 -44.80
C THR A 420 9.32 24.47 -45.36
N THR A 421 9.65 23.46 -44.56
CA THR A 421 9.60 22.04 -44.95
C THR A 421 8.17 21.57 -45.15
N ILE A 422 7.26 22.01 -44.28
CA ILE A 422 5.84 21.66 -44.39
C ILE A 422 5.25 22.29 -45.67
N ASN A 423 5.63 23.53 -46.01
CA ASN A 423 5.26 24.15 -47.28
C ASN A 423 5.81 23.33 -48.46
N LEU A 424 7.09 22.94 -48.43
CA LEU A 424 7.69 22.10 -49.47
C LEU A 424 6.92 20.79 -49.65
N ILE A 425 6.57 20.11 -48.56
CA ILE A 425 5.80 18.86 -48.57
C ILE A 425 4.40 19.06 -49.16
N LEU A 426 3.72 20.16 -48.83
CA LEU A 426 2.40 20.50 -49.39
C LEU A 426 2.50 20.84 -50.88
N GLU A 427 3.49 21.65 -51.28
CA GLU A 427 3.75 22.00 -52.69
C GLU A 427 4.07 20.77 -53.54
N ARG A 428 4.70 19.74 -52.95
CA ARG A 428 5.00 18.45 -53.58
C ARG A 428 3.81 17.47 -53.56
N GLY A 429 2.63 17.89 -53.08
CA GLY A 429 1.39 17.12 -53.18
C GLY A 429 1.09 16.17 -52.02
N ALA A 430 1.68 16.39 -50.83
CA ALA A 430 1.36 15.58 -49.67
C ALA A 430 -0.12 15.74 -49.24
N ASN A 431 -0.80 14.62 -49.02
CA ASN A 431 -2.19 14.62 -48.57
C ASN A 431 -2.28 15.04 -47.09
N PRO A 432 -2.87 16.20 -46.75
CA PRO A 432 -2.92 16.71 -45.37
C PRO A 432 -3.95 16.00 -44.49
N ASN A 433 -4.71 15.05 -45.05
CA ASN A 433 -5.73 14.27 -44.34
C ASN A 433 -5.22 12.90 -43.88
N LEU A 434 -3.95 12.57 -44.14
CA LEU A 434 -3.36 11.33 -43.63
C LEU A 434 -3.13 11.42 -42.12
N GLU A 435 -3.40 10.31 -41.43
CA GLU A 435 -3.21 10.24 -39.99
C GLU A 435 -1.71 10.17 -39.65
N ILE A 436 -1.26 11.00 -38.72
CA ILE A 436 0.11 10.95 -38.21
C ILE A 436 0.20 9.80 -37.22
N ILE A 437 0.85 8.73 -37.66
CA ILE A 437 1.22 7.61 -36.80
C ILE A 437 2.65 7.87 -36.33
N SER A 438 2.78 8.14 -35.02
CA SER A 438 4.06 8.34 -34.35
C SER A 438 4.63 6.98 -33.97
N VAL A 439 5.87 6.70 -34.39
CA VAL A 439 6.64 5.53 -33.97
C VAL A 439 7.16 5.68 -32.53
N ASP A 440 7.16 6.92 -31.99
CA ASP A 440 7.53 7.20 -30.60
C ASP A 440 6.33 6.93 -29.66
N SER A 441 6.38 5.83 -28.91
CA SER A 441 6.48 5.84 -27.43
C SER A 441 5.87 4.60 -26.75
N LEU A 442 6.43 4.30 -25.57
CA LEU A 442 5.84 3.50 -24.50
C LEU A 442 4.43 3.97 -24.04
N ASP A 443 3.86 5.02 -24.63
CA ASP A 443 2.50 5.51 -24.38
C ASP A 443 1.65 5.40 -25.64
N LYS A 444 0.96 4.25 -25.79
CA LYS A 444 0.00 3.95 -26.87
C LYS A 444 -1.22 4.89 -26.94
N THR A 445 -1.25 6.02 -26.24
CA THR A 445 -2.48 6.75 -25.93
C THR A 445 -2.55 8.19 -26.43
N THR A 446 -1.49 8.80 -27.00
CA THR A 446 -1.49 10.28 -27.15
C THR A 446 -1.07 10.91 -28.49
N ASN A 447 -0.69 10.16 -29.54
CA ASN A 447 -0.15 10.80 -30.75
C ASN A 447 -0.91 10.63 -32.08
N HIS A 448 -2.05 9.95 -32.12
CA HIS A 448 -2.91 9.87 -33.30
C HIS A 448 -3.55 11.23 -33.65
N GLY A 449 -3.51 11.62 -34.93
CA GLY A 449 -4.18 12.83 -35.43
C GLY A 449 -3.67 13.29 -36.78
N THR A 450 -4.46 14.07 -37.54
CA THR A 450 -4.04 14.61 -38.84
C THR A 450 -3.11 15.82 -38.68
N PRO A 451 -2.32 16.19 -39.72
CA PRO A 451 -1.53 17.41 -39.75
C PRO A 451 -2.28 18.65 -39.27
N LEU A 452 -3.56 18.76 -39.64
CA LEU A 452 -4.44 19.84 -39.19
C LEU A 452 -4.62 19.84 -37.67
N SER A 453 -5.02 18.70 -37.09
CA SER A 453 -5.19 18.55 -35.63
C SER A 453 -3.91 18.89 -34.85
N LYS A 454 -2.75 18.54 -35.41
CA LYS A 454 -1.44 18.80 -34.81
C LYS A 454 -1.08 20.27 -34.91
N ALA A 455 -1.29 20.91 -36.06
CA ALA A 455 -1.05 22.35 -36.24
C ALA A 455 -1.87 23.19 -35.25
N ILE A 456 -3.11 22.77 -34.98
CA ILE A 456 -4.00 23.40 -34.00
C ILE A 456 -3.47 23.22 -32.58
N ALA A 457 -3.12 21.99 -32.19
CA ALA A 457 -2.55 21.72 -30.87
C ALA A 457 -1.26 22.52 -30.61
N SER A 458 -0.45 22.74 -31.65
CA SER A 458 0.76 23.57 -31.59
C SER A 458 0.50 25.08 -31.68
N ASN A 459 -0.75 25.53 -31.83
CA ASN A 459 -1.12 26.94 -32.08
C ASN A 459 -0.36 27.56 -33.28
N CYS A 460 -0.19 26.84 -34.40
CA CYS A 460 0.44 27.32 -35.64
C CYS A 460 -0.61 27.86 -36.63
N TRP A 461 -1.10 29.08 -36.45
CA TRP A 461 -2.25 29.56 -37.23
C TRP A 461 -1.98 29.74 -38.73
N ASP A 462 -0.79 30.20 -39.11
CA ASP A 462 -0.41 30.33 -40.53
C ASP A 462 -0.41 28.96 -41.24
N LEU A 463 0.02 27.93 -40.53
CA LEU A 463 0.00 26.56 -41.03
C LEU A 463 -1.42 25.98 -41.09
N VAL A 464 -2.28 26.30 -40.12
CA VAL A 464 -3.70 25.90 -40.17
C VAL A 464 -4.37 26.50 -41.41
N GLU A 465 -4.12 27.78 -41.70
CA GLU A 465 -4.66 28.42 -42.91
C GLU A 465 -4.16 27.75 -44.18
N LYS A 466 -2.87 27.42 -44.26
CA LYS A 466 -2.29 26.68 -45.39
C LYS A 466 -2.88 25.29 -45.54
N LEU A 467 -2.96 24.50 -44.47
CA LEU A 467 -3.53 23.16 -44.53
C LEU A 467 -4.99 23.18 -45.02
N LEU A 468 -5.77 24.18 -44.62
CA LEU A 468 -7.14 24.37 -45.12
C LEU A 468 -7.18 24.76 -46.62
N GLN A 469 -6.19 25.49 -47.13
CA GLN A 469 -6.07 25.76 -48.58
C GLN A 469 -5.83 24.49 -49.40
N TYR A 470 -5.12 23.50 -48.81
CA TYR A 470 -4.85 22.19 -49.42
C TYR A 470 -5.92 21.13 -49.06
N GLU A 471 -7.17 21.53 -48.86
CA GLU A 471 -8.32 20.64 -48.63
C GLU A 471 -8.22 19.75 -47.37
N ALA A 472 -7.56 20.22 -46.30
CA ALA A 472 -7.61 19.53 -45.01
C ALA A 472 -9.04 19.51 -44.44
N LYS A 473 -9.49 18.33 -43.97
CA LYS A 473 -10.84 18.09 -43.47
C LYS A 473 -11.08 18.81 -42.15
N ILE A 474 -12.07 19.70 -42.17
CA ILE A 474 -12.50 20.48 -41.00
C ILE A 474 -13.00 19.56 -39.85
N GLN A 475 -13.44 18.34 -40.13
CA GLN A 475 -13.90 17.39 -39.10
C GLN A 475 -12.78 16.97 -38.11
N ASP A 476 -11.51 17.11 -38.47
CA ASP A 476 -10.39 16.80 -37.58
C ASP A 476 -10.09 17.90 -36.54
N LEU A 477 -10.72 19.08 -36.67
CA LEU A 477 -10.63 20.19 -35.70
C LEU A 477 -11.20 19.83 -34.32
N PHE A 478 -12.05 18.79 -34.23
CA PHE A 478 -12.78 18.41 -33.00
C PHE A 478 -12.06 17.37 -32.13
N ALA A 479 -10.98 16.75 -32.62
CA ALA A 479 -10.24 15.71 -31.90
C ALA A 479 -9.40 16.24 -30.72
N VAL A 480 -9.01 17.52 -30.73
CA VAL A 480 -8.13 18.10 -29.71
C VAL A 480 -8.96 18.65 -28.54
N LYS A 481 -9.23 17.79 -27.55
CA LYS A 481 -10.05 18.05 -26.35
C LYS A 481 -9.70 19.35 -25.59
N GLU A 482 -8.46 19.84 -25.68
CA GLU A 482 -8.00 21.04 -24.95
C GLU A 482 -8.00 22.35 -25.76
N SER A 483 -8.25 22.31 -27.08
CA SER A 483 -8.01 23.45 -27.99
C SER A 483 -9.13 24.49 -28.05
N PHE A 484 -10.37 24.15 -27.68
CA PHE A 484 -11.49 25.10 -27.60
C PHE A 484 -11.33 26.15 -26.49
N ARG A 485 -10.27 26.07 -25.69
CA ARG A 485 -9.86 27.14 -24.76
C ARG A 485 -9.43 28.42 -25.48
N ASN A 486 -9.01 28.35 -26.75
CA ASN A 486 -8.45 29.50 -27.45
C ASN A 486 -9.55 30.29 -28.18
N LYS A 487 -9.95 31.44 -27.64
CA LYS A 487 -10.97 32.33 -28.22
C LYS A 487 -10.71 32.71 -29.68
N ALA A 488 -9.45 32.98 -30.05
CA ALA A 488 -9.10 33.36 -31.42
C ALA A 488 -9.37 32.25 -32.44
N TYR A 489 -9.31 30.98 -32.01
CA TYR A 489 -9.53 29.81 -32.84
C TYR A 489 -10.97 29.70 -33.33
N LEU A 490 -11.95 29.76 -32.41
CA LEU A 490 -13.37 29.70 -32.78
C LEU A 490 -13.78 30.90 -33.64
N GLU A 491 -13.25 32.09 -33.36
CA GLU A 491 -13.55 33.29 -34.15
C GLU A 491 -13.05 33.19 -35.60
N VAL A 492 -11.83 32.70 -35.81
CA VAL A 492 -11.26 32.51 -37.16
C VAL A 492 -12.06 31.46 -37.94
N LEU A 493 -12.42 30.35 -37.30
CA LEU A 493 -13.20 29.27 -37.93
C LEU A 493 -14.60 29.73 -38.33
N LEU A 494 -15.30 30.44 -37.45
CA LEU A 494 -16.62 31.01 -37.76
C LEU A 494 -16.54 32.02 -38.91
N ARG A 495 -15.51 32.88 -38.92
CA ARG A 495 -15.30 33.84 -40.03
C ARG A 495 -14.97 33.17 -41.37
N LYS A 496 -14.34 32.00 -41.36
CA LYS A 496 -14.01 31.21 -42.56
C LYS A 496 -15.10 30.23 -42.97
N GLY A 497 -16.28 30.30 -42.33
CA GLY A 497 -17.49 29.58 -42.77
C GLY A 497 -17.79 28.27 -42.04
N LEU A 498 -17.24 28.06 -40.83
CA LEU A 498 -17.65 26.95 -39.98
C LEU A 498 -19.16 27.03 -39.72
N ARG A 499 -19.88 26.02 -40.21
CA ARG A 499 -21.33 25.86 -40.03
C ARG A 499 -21.61 25.16 -38.71
N LEU A 500 -22.10 25.90 -37.72
CA LEU A 500 -22.45 25.34 -36.39
C LEU A 500 -23.58 24.30 -36.48
N ASP A 501 -24.47 24.41 -37.46
CA ASP A 501 -25.55 23.46 -37.75
C ASP A 501 -25.05 22.09 -38.26
N ALA A 502 -23.82 22.02 -38.80
CA ALA A 502 -23.20 20.77 -39.22
C ALA A 502 -22.51 20.00 -38.08
N LEU A 503 -22.43 20.59 -36.89
CA LEU A 503 -21.75 19.99 -35.73
C LEU A 503 -22.69 19.03 -34.98
N ASN A 504 -22.11 17.97 -34.42
CA ASN A 504 -22.85 17.07 -33.55
C ASN A 504 -23.20 17.78 -32.21
N LYS A 505 -24.15 17.19 -31.47
CA LYS A 505 -24.62 17.76 -30.18
C LYS A 505 -23.49 17.89 -29.15
N GLU A 506 -22.52 16.98 -29.15
CA GLU A 506 -21.43 16.96 -28.16
C GLU A 506 -20.44 18.11 -28.39
N ASP A 507 -20.04 18.36 -29.63
CA ASP A 507 -19.12 19.43 -30.01
C ASP A 507 -19.75 20.81 -29.80
N LEU A 508 -21.03 20.97 -30.14
CA LEU A 508 -21.79 22.19 -29.82
C LEU A 508 -21.85 22.44 -28.31
N SER A 509 -22.04 21.37 -27.54
CA SER A 509 -22.09 21.46 -26.09
C SER A 509 -20.74 21.85 -25.47
N ARG A 510 -19.63 21.38 -26.04
CA ARG A 510 -18.26 21.74 -25.62
C ARG A 510 -17.92 23.20 -25.96
N ILE A 511 -18.33 23.67 -27.14
CA ILE A 511 -18.19 25.09 -27.53
C ILE A 511 -18.91 25.95 -26.50
N LEU A 512 -20.16 25.62 -26.19
CA LEU A 512 -20.96 26.37 -25.24
C LEU A 512 -20.38 26.34 -23.81
N MET A 513 -19.80 25.21 -23.39
CA MET A 513 -19.05 25.09 -22.13
C MET A 513 -17.79 25.96 -22.08
N SER A 514 -17.04 26.03 -23.18
CA SER A 514 -15.83 26.87 -23.25
C SER A 514 -16.17 28.37 -23.09
N ILE A 515 -17.28 28.81 -23.70
CA ILE A 515 -17.82 30.16 -23.57
C ILE A 515 -18.20 30.42 -22.10
N ILE A 516 -18.94 29.50 -21.48
CA ILE A 516 -19.39 29.65 -20.09
C ILE A 516 -18.21 29.69 -19.11
N LEU A 517 -17.18 28.84 -19.28
CA LEU A 517 -16.07 28.75 -18.31
C LEU A 517 -15.04 29.88 -18.46
N HIS A 518 -14.68 30.24 -19.69
CA HIS A 518 -13.46 31.02 -19.94
C HIS A 518 -13.69 32.46 -20.43
N GLU A 519 -14.90 32.86 -20.84
CA GLU A 519 -15.13 34.25 -21.25
C GLU A 519 -15.50 35.16 -20.06
N PRO A 520 -14.67 36.18 -19.75
CA PRO A 520 -14.99 37.17 -18.71
C PRO A 520 -15.99 38.24 -19.20
N ARG A 521 -16.12 38.43 -20.51
CA ARG A 521 -17.06 39.37 -21.16
C ARG A 521 -17.62 38.78 -22.45
N PRO A 522 -18.57 37.85 -22.35
CA PRO A 522 -19.04 37.13 -23.52
C PRO A 522 -19.82 38.03 -24.50
N GLU A 523 -20.36 39.16 -24.02
CA GLU A 523 -21.11 40.20 -24.78
C GLU A 523 -20.51 40.57 -26.15
N ARG A 524 -19.18 40.66 -26.27
CA ARG A 524 -18.51 41.10 -27.51
C ARG A 524 -18.52 40.04 -28.61
N ASN A 525 -18.64 38.76 -28.23
CA ASN A 525 -18.63 37.60 -29.11
C ASN A 525 -20.01 36.95 -29.24
N MET A 526 -20.94 37.27 -28.33
CA MET A 526 -22.32 36.77 -28.35
C MET A 526 -23.02 36.97 -29.69
N GLN A 527 -22.75 38.10 -30.35
CA GLN A 527 -23.35 38.45 -31.64
C GLN A 527 -22.87 37.48 -32.73
N LEU A 528 -21.57 37.14 -32.74
CA LEU A 528 -21.01 36.18 -33.69
C LEU A 528 -21.63 34.78 -33.52
N TYR A 529 -21.88 34.34 -32.28
CA TYR A 529 -22.50 33.03 -32.02
C TYR A 529 -24.00 33.01 -32.35
N THR A 530 -24.71 34.12 -32.12
CA THR A 530 -26.13 34.27 -32.49
C THR A 530 -26.32 34.40 -33.99
N ASP A 531 -25.46 35.15 -34.68
CA ASP A 531 -25.43 35.26 -36.14
C ASP A 531 -25.23 33.88 -36.81
N ASN A 532 -24.50 32.97 -36.15
CA ASN A 532 -24.29 31.59 -36.61
C ASN A 532 -25.32 30.58 -36.05
N LYS A 533 -26.44 31.03 -35.47
CA LYS A 533 -27.57 30.19 -35.01
C LYS A 533 -27.20 29.06 -34.04
N LEU A 534 -26.31 29.33 -33.08
CA LEU A 534 -25.96 28.34 -32.04
C LEU A 534 -27.20 27.88 -31.25
N ASN A 535 -27.42 26.57 -31.14
CA ASN A 535 -28.49 26.02 -30.31
C ASN A 535 -28.09 26.02 -28.83
N ILE A 536 -28.73 26.89 -28.04
CA ILE A 536 -28.39 27.16 -26.64
C ILE A 536 -28.98 26.12 -25.66
N ASN A 537 -30.01 25.37 -26.08
CA ASN A 537 -30.72 24.42 -25.23
C ASN A 537 -30.16 22.98 -25.30
N ILE A 538 -28.92 22.82 -25.77
CA ILE A 538 -28.23 21.52 -25.81
C ILE A 538 -27.87 21.09 -24.38
N LYS A 539 -28.00 19.78 -24.12
CA LYS A 539 -27.61 19.17 -22.84
C LYS A 539 -26.22 18.55 -22.94
N HIS A 540 -25.28 18.99 -22.08
CA HIS A 540 -24.00 18.33 -21.81
C HIS A 540 -24.16 17.44 -20.59
N ASP A 541 -23.91 16.12 -20.67
CA ASP A 541 -24.12 15.20 -19.53
C ASP A 541 -25.50 15.35 -18.86
N GLY A 542 -26.49 15.74 -19.65
CA GLY A 542 -27.85 16.04 -19.21
C GLY A 542 -28.09 17.44 -18.63
N ASP A 543 -27.08 18.25 -18.31
CA ASP A 543 -27.23 19.66 -17.91
C ASP A 543 -27.35 20.58 -19.14
N THR A 544 -28.30 21.53 -19.14
CA THR A 544 -28.27 22.62 -20.14
C THR A 544 -27.23 23.67 -19.74
N SER A 545 -26.82 24.49 -20.70
CA SER A 545 -25.89 25.59 -20.44
C SER A 545 -26.42 26.62 -19.44
N LEU A 546 -27.75 26.73 -19.30
CA LEU A 546 -28.37 27.51 -18.23
C LEU A 546 -28.10 26.90 -16.84
N HIS A 547 -28.16 25.58 -16.67
CA HIS A 547 -27.82 24.92 -15.41
C HIS A 547 -26.37 25.18 -15.01
N GLN A 548 -25.45 25.10 -15.96
CA GLN A 548 -24.01 25.29 -15.72
C GLN A 548 -23.68 26.75 -15.39
N ALA A 549 -24.25 27.70 -16.12
CA ALA A 549 -24.08 29.13 -15.83
C ALA A 549 -24.60 29.51 -14.44
N VAL A 550 -25.75 28.93 -14.04
CA VAL A 550 -26.31 29.08 -12.69
C VAL A 550 -25.43 28.40 -11.65
N ALA A 551 -24.96 27.17 -11.88
CA ALA A 551 -24.08 26.47 -10.94
C ALA A 551 -22.79 27.27 -10.65
N LEU A 552 -22.24 27.94 -11.67
CA LEU A 552 -21.03 28.77 -11.57
C LEU A 552 -21.28 30.21 -11.08
N GLY A 553 -22.53 30.65 -10.93
CA GLY A 553 -22.87 31.99 -10.44
C GLY A 553 -22.60 33.12 -11.44
N LYS A 554 -22.55 32.84 -12.74
CA LYS A 554 -22.24 33.83 -13.77
C LYS A 554 -23.50 34.59 -14.21
N SER A 555 -23.98 35.51 -13.38
CA SER A 555 -25.23 36.29 -13.59
C SER A 555 -25.37 36.93 -14.98
N HIS A 556 -24.29 37.47 -15.53
CA HIS A 556 -24.26 38.08 -16.86
C HIS A 556 -24.50 37.04 -17.98
N VAL A 557 -23.93 35.84 -17.83
CA VAL A 557 -24.14 34.73 -18.77
C VAL A 557 -25.58 34.21 -18.68
N VAL A 558 -26.11 34.08 -17.46
CA VAL A 558 -27.52 33.69 -17.22
C VAL A 558 -28.48 34.67 -17.90
N THR A 559 -28.22 35.98 -17.77
CA THR A 559 -29.03 37.03 -18.42
C THR A 559 -29.07 36.86 -19.93
N TRP A 560 -27.91 36.63 -20.55
CA TRP A 560 -27.82 36.46 -22.00
C TRP A 560 -28.50 35.18 -22.49
N LEU A 561 -28.31 34.06 -21.79
CA LEU A 561 -28.95 32.80 -22.14
C LEU A 561 -30.48 32.97 -22.16
N LEU A 562 -31.05 33.63 -21.15
CA LEU A 562 -32.49 33.88 -21.06
C LEU A 562 -32.99 34.84 -22.14
N GLN A 563 -32.21 35.89 -22.49
CA GLN A 563 -32.53 36.78 -23.61
C GLN A 563 -32.57 36.04 -24.96
N ASN A 564 -31.81 34.96 -25.10
CA ASN A 564 -31.74 34.14 -26.32
C ASN A 564 -32.59 32.86 -26.23
N GLN A 565 -33.71 32.93 -25.50
CA GLN A 565 -34.71 31.85 -25.43
C GLN A 565 -34.16 30.54 -24.83
N ALA A 566 -33.22 30.61 -23.89
CA ALA A 566 -32.90 29.46 -23.06
C ALA A 566 -34.13 29.01 -22.28
N ASP A 567 -34.38 27.70 -22.26
CA ASP A 567 -35.49 27.11 -21.53
C ASP A 567 -35.23 27.22 -20.01
N VAL A 568 -35.94 28.16 -19.38
CA VAL A 568 -35.85 28.49 -17.94
C VAL A 568 -36.28 27.34 -17.04
N ASN A 569 -37.10 26.41 -17.56
CA ASN A 569 -37.65 25.27 -16.83
C ASN A 569 -37.08 23.92 -17.31
N ALA A 570 -36.02 23.95 -18.14
CA ALA A 570 -35.35 22.74 -18.59
C ALA A 570 -34.92 21.88 -17.40
N THR A 571 -35.00 20.56 -17.52
CA THR A 571 -34.51 19.65 -16.48
C THR A 571 -33.13 19.10 -16.81
N ASN A 572 -32.27 18.98 -15.81
CA ASN A 572 -31.00 18.28 -15.97
C ASN A 572 -31.08 16.76 -15.75
N PHE A 573 -29.94 16.06 -15.76
CA PHE A 573 -29.89 14.59 -15.51
C PHE A 573 -30.38 14.18 -14.12
N LYS A 574 -30.31 15.08 -13.13
CA LYS A 574 -30.88 14.88 -11.79
C LYS A 574 -32.36 15.29 -11.72
N LEU A 575 -32.96 15.57 -12.88
CA LEU A 575 -34.29 16.14 -12.99
C LEU A 575 -34.44 17.44 -12.17
N LYS A 576 -33.39 18.26 -12.10
CA LYS A 576 -33.46 19.58 -11.45
C LYS A 576 -33.66 20.67 -12.48
N THR A 577 -34.38 21.73 -12.13
CA THR A 577 -34.49 22.97 -12.93
C THR A 577 -33.35 23.95 -12.60
N PRO A 578 -33.05 24.94 -13.46
CA PRO A 578 -32.10 25.99 -13.15
C PRO A 578 -32.44 26.73 -11.85
N LEU A 579 -33.74 26.91 -11.55
CA LEU A 579 -34.19 27.52 -10.31
C LEU A 579 -33.81 26.68 -9.08
N GLN A 580 -34.00 25.35 -9.15
CA GLN A 580 -33.56 24.43 -8.09
C GLN A 580 -32.04 24.48 -7.87
N VAL A 581 -31.27 24.56 -8.96
CA VAL A 581 -29.81 24.71 -8.87
C VAL A 581 -29.43 26.03 -8.21
N ALA A 582 -30.05 27.15 -8.59
CA ALA A 582 -29.78 28.48 -8.03
C ALA A 582 -30.06 28.55 -6.52
N VAL A 583 -31.15 27.91 -6.07
CA VAL A 583 -31.50 27.82 -4.66
C VAL A 583 -30.49 26.95 -3.89
N ALA A 584 -30.08 25.82 -4.46
CA ALA A 584 -29.09 24.93 -3.85
C ALA A 584 -27.70 25.59 -3.75
N THR A 585 -27.31 26.39 -4.75
CA THR A 585 -26.03 27.14 -4.78
C THR A 585 -26.06 28.45 -4.00
N LYS A 586 -27.20 28.79 -3.40
CA LYS A 586 -27.41 29.99 -2.56
C LYS A 586 -27.19 31.32 -3.28
N GLN A 587 -27.61 31.42 -4.55
CA GLN A 587 -27.42 32.62 -5.38
C GLN A 587 -28.71 33.44 -5.52
N LEU A 588 -28.97 34.36 -4.58
CA LEU A 588 -30.22 35.13 -4.51
C LEU A 588 -30.50 35.97 -5.77
N ASP A 589 -29.49 36.63 -6.32
CA ASP A 589 -29.64 37.48 -7.52
C ASP A 589 -30.10 36.67 -8.74
N ILE A 590 -29.56 35.46 -8.89
CA ILE A 590 -29.91 34.54 -9.98
C ILE A 590 -31.29 33.93 -9.75
N VAL A 591 -31.68 33.63 -8.50
CA VAL A 591 -33.05 33.22 -8.15
C VAL A 591 -34.06 34.29 -8.59
N HIS A 592 -33.81 35.57 -8.26
CA HIS A 592 -34.68 36.66 -8.70
C HIS A 592 -34.73 36.80 -10.23
N LEU A 593 -33.59 36.62 -10.90
CA LEU A 593 -33.47 36.72 -12.34
C LEU A 593 -34.26 35.60 -13.05
N LEU A 594 -34.16 34.36 -12.57
CA LEU A 594 -34.90 33.21 -13.09
C LEU A 594 -36.42 33.37 -12.86
N LEU A 595 -36.85 33.77 -11.66
CA LEU A 595 -38.27 34.02 -11.37
C LEU A 595 -38.85 35.14 -12.24
N LYS A 596 -38.09 36.22 -12.46
CA LYS A 596 -38.49 37.32 -13.36
C LYS A 596 -38.68 36.85 -14.81
N ASN A 597 -37.95 35.82 -15.24
CA ASN A 597 -38.03 35.25 -16.58
C ASN A 597 -38.94 34.00 -16.66
N GLY A 598 -39.86 33.81 -15.69
CA GLY A 598 -40.90 32.79 -15.77
C GLY A 598 -40.49 31.39 -15.30
N ALA A 599 -39.46 31.29 -14.45
CA ALA A 599 -39.14 30.02 -13.78
C ALA A 599 -40.32 29.53 -12.94
N ASP A 600 -40.77 28.30 -13.17
CA ASP A 600 -41.84 27.67 -12.41
C ASP A 600 -41.30 27.16 -11.06
N ILE A 601 -41.73 27.82 -10.00
CA ILE A 601 -41.36 27.48 -8.62
C ILE A 601 -42.04 26.19 -8.13
N ASN A 602 -43.09 25.73 -8.80
CA ASN A 602 -43.82 24.52 -8.47
C ASN A 602 -43.43 23.35 -9.38
N TYR A 603 -42.41 23.50 -10.22
CA TYR A 603 -41.96 22.47 -11.12
C TYR A 603 -41.51 21.22 -10.34
N TYR A 604 -42.29 20.15 -10.45
CA TYR A 604 -42.11 18.92 -9.68
C TYR A 604 -41.52 17.81 -10.55
N THR A 605 -40.44 17.19 -10.07
CA THR A 605 -39.68 16.20 -10.84
C THR A 605 -39.65 14.81 -10.23
N GLY A 606 -40.51 14.52 -9.26
CA GLY A 606 -40.62 13.19 -8.64
C GLY A 606 -39.54 12.88 -7.60
N GLN A 607 -38.43 13.63 -7.56
CA GLN A 607 -37.41 13.54 -6.51
C GLN A 607 -37.66 14.58 -5.41
N ASN A 608 -37.38 14.19 -4.17
CA ASN A 608 -37.83 14.81 -2.92
C ASN A 608 -37.13 16.13 -2.56
N ASP A 609 -36.99 17.07 -3.51
CA ASP A 609 -36.43 18.40 -3.27
C ASP A 609 -37.54 19.46 -3.37
N ALA A 610 -38.21 19.72 -2.25
CA ALA A 610 -39.06 20.90 -2.14
C ALA A 610 -38.16 22.14 -2.21
N ILE A 611 -38.18 22.86 -3.34
CA ILE A 611 -37.53 24.17 -3.51
C ILE A 611 -37.82 25.07 -2.31
N TRP A 612 -39.04 24.99 -1.79
CA TRP A 612 -39.52 25.70 -0.61
C TRP A 612 -38.76 25.38 0.68
N GLU A 613 -38.41 24.12 0.95
CA GLU A 613 -37.58 23.78 2.12
C GLU A 613 -36.21 24.45 2.02
N SER A 614 -35.57 24.34 0.85
CA SER A 614 -34.25 24.92 0.62
C SER A 614 -34.27 26.46 0.63
N LEU A 615 -35.33 27.08 0.08
CA LEU A 615 -35.54 28.53 0.15
C LEU A 615 -35.73 29.01 1.59
N CYS A 616 -36.59 28.35 2.37
CA CYS A 616 -36.82 28.68 3.79
C CYS A 616 -35.54 28.51 4.62
N LYS A 617 -34.74 27.48 4.34
CA LYS A 617 -33.48 27.18 5.07
C LYS A 617 -32.35 28.14 4.71
N HIS A 618 -32.21 28.51 3.45
CA HIS A 618 -31.05 29.29 2.98
C HIS A 618 -31.31 30.79 2.88
N PHE A 619 -32.56 31.22 2.72
CA PHE A 619 -32.93 32.62 2.51
C PHE A 619 -34.13 33.07 3.34
N PRO A 620 -34.17 32.90 4.67
CA PRO A 620 -35.38 33.11 5.48
C PRO A 620 -36.01 34.52 5.31
N LYS A 621 -35.19 35.58 5.26
CA LYS A 621 -35.67 36.97 5.14
C LYS A 621 -36.30 37.30 3.78
N ASP A 622 -35.79 36.74 2.70
CA ASP A 622 -36.27 37.00 1.33
C ASP A 622 -37.27 35.95 0.85
N CYS A 623 -37.20 34.73 1.40
CA CYS A 623 -38.21 33.70 1.27
C CYS A 623 -39.57 34.24 1.74
N ALA A 624 -39.61 34.99 2.85
CA ALA A 624 -40.82 35.68 3.28
C ALA A 624 -41.37 36.66 2.23
N LYS A 625 -40.54 37.38 1.47
CA LYS A 625 -41.03 38.29 0.39
C LYS A 625 -41.53 37.50 -0.82
N ILE A 626 -40.88 36.38 -1.14
CA ILE A 626 -41.22 35.51 -2.28
C ILE A 626 -42.52 34.74 -1.99
N ILE A 627 -42.66 34.16 -0.79
CA ILE A 627 -43.81 33.36 -0.34
C ILE A 627 -45.04 34.20 0.00
N VAL A 628 -44.89 35.26 0.81
CA VAL A 628 -46.03 36.02 1.38
C VAL A 628 -46.87 36.69 0.29
N ASN A 629 -46.28 37.01 -0.85
CA ASN A 629 -46.98 37.67 -1.95
C ASN A 629 -47.68 36.70 -2.90
N THR A 630 -47.46 35.38 -2.78
CA THR A 630 -47.90 34.42 -3.79
C THR A 630 -48.80 33.31 -3.23
N TYR A 631 -48.41 32.57 -2.18
CA TYR A 631 -49.20 31.41 -1.70
C TYR A 631 -48.98 31.08 -0.19
N PRO A 632 -49.65 31.76 0.76
CA PRO A 632 -49.39 31.59 2.21
C PRO A 632 -49.82 30.22 2.79
N ASN A 633 -50.74 29.50 2.15
CA ASN A 633 -51.28 28.20 2.60
C ASN A 633 -50.86 27.02 1.69
N LEU A 634 -49.76 27.18 0.95
CA LEU A 634 -49.30 26.13 0.04
C LEU A 634 -48.96 24.85 0.81
N LYS A 635 -49.55 23.72 0.42
CA LYS A 635 -49.19 22.41 0.98
C LYS A 635 -48.05 21.85 0.14
N VAL A 636 -46.84 21.81 0.70
CA VAL A 636 -45.64 21.21 0.09
C VAL A 636 -45.74 19.67 0.17
N LEU A 637 -44.92 18.92 -0.56
CA LEU A 637 -44.84 17.46 -0.40
C LEU A 637 -44.68 17.06 1.08
N ASN A 638 -45.42 16.04 1.51
CA ASN A 638 -45.73 15.64 2.90
C ASN A 638 -46.87 16.43 3.59
N GLY A 639 -47.45 17.42 2.92
CA GLY A 639 -48.53 18.26 3.46
C GLY A 639 -48.05 19.24 4.52
N LEU A 640 -46.79 19.67 4.46
CA LEU A 640 -46.21 20.68 5.36
C LEU A 640 -46.42 22.08 4.77
N THR A 641 -46.68 23.05 5.64
CA THR A 641 -46.99 24.44 5.27
C THR A 641 -45.76 25.35 5.43
N PRO A 642 -45.71 26.52 4.76
CA PRO A 642 -44.72 27.55 5.06
C PRO A 642 -44.67 27.93 6.54
N LEU A 643 -45.83 27.89 7.21
CA LEU A 643 -45.96 28.12 8.65
C LEU A 643 -45.18 27.07 9.46
N TYR A 644 -45.26 25.79 9.10
CA TYR A 644 -44.46 24.72 9.73
C TYR A 644 -42.96 25.00 9.66
N TYR A 645 -42.43 25.39 8.49
CA TYR A 645 -41.00 25.67 8.33
C TYR A 645 -40.56 26.93 9.06
N ALA A 646 -41.42 27.95 9.16
CA ALA A 646 -41.15 29.12 9.98
C ALA A 646 -41.01 28.78 11.46
N VAL A 647 -41.88 27.89 11.95
CA VAL A 647 -41.82 27.36 13.32
C VAL A 647 -40.58 26.47 13.51
N ASP A 648 -40.25 25.62 12.54
CA ASP A 648 -39.07 24.75 12.63
C ASP A 648 -37.75 25.54 12.70
N ASN A 649 -37.69 26.69 12.03
CA ASN A 649 -36.57 27.62 12.07
C ASN A 649 -36.59 28.59 13.27
N ASP A 650 -37.59 28.50 14.14
CA ASP A 650 -37.75 29.35 15.34
C ASP A 650 -37.86 30.87 15.03
N ASP A 651 -38.39 31.23 13.86
CA ASP A 651 -38.51 32.63 13.41
C ASP A 651 -39.88 33.22 13.79
N GLU A 652 -39.99 33.76 15.01
CA GLU A 652 -41.23 34.35 15.53
C GLU A 652 -41.77 35.46 14.62
N HIS A 653 -40.90 36.28 14.02
CA HIS A 653 -41.32 37.36 13.12
C HIS A 653 -41.95 36.82 11.83
N MET A 654 -41.37 35.77 11.25
CA MET A 654 -41.91 35.10 10.07
C MET A 654 -43.22 34.38 10.40
N VAL A 655 -43.31 33.70 11.55
CA VAL A 655 -44.55 33.07 12.02
C VAL A 655 -45.66 34.12 12.15
N ARG A 656 -45.40 35.24 12.83
CA ARG A 656 -46.37 36.34 12.99
C ARG A 656 -46.85 36.89 11.65
N ARG A 657 -45.91 37.15 10.72
CA ARG A 657 -46.22 37.69 9.39
C ARG A 657 -47.01 36.71 8.51
N LEU A 658 -46.71 35.41 8.60
CA LEU A 658 -47.48 34.37 7.89
C LEU A 658 -48.91 34.28 8.43
N MET A 659 -49.09 34.27 9.75
CA MET A 659 -50.42 34.26 10.38
C MET A 659 -51.23 35.52 10.04
N GLU A 660 -50.61 36.71 10.02
CA GLU A 660 -51.26 37.96 9.57
C GLU A 660 -51.74 37.93 8.12
N LYS A 661 -51.08 37.12 7.28
CA LYS A 661 -51.37 36.98 5.85
C LYS A 661 -52.25 35.78 5.53
N GLY A 662 -52.88 35.20 6.55
CA GLY A 662 -53.90 34.16 6.41
C GLY A 662 -53.37 32.73 6.40
N ALA A 663 -52.15 32.48 6.92
CA ALA A 663 -51.68 31.12 7.15
C ALA A 663 -52.61 30.36 8.11
N ASP A 664 -52.92 29.09 7.82
CA ASP A 664 -53.79 28.25 8.64
C ASP A 664 -53.18 27.99 10.02
N VAL A 665 -53.72 28.66 11.04
CA VAL A 665 -53.28 28.56 12.43
C VAL A 665 -53.57 27.16 13.00
N ASN A 666 -54.56 26.43 12.46
CA ASN A 666 -54.94 25.10 12.95
C ASN A 666 -54.09 23.96 12.37
N ASP A 667 -52.95 24.25 11.74
CA ASP A 667 -51.97 23.24 11.36
C ASP A 667 -51.37 22.58 12.62
N SER A 668 -51.96 21.45 13.02
CA SER A 668 -51.56 20.68 14.20
C SER A 668 -50.10 20.22 14.15
N ARG A 669 -49.52 20.08 12.95
CA ARG A 669 -48.10 19.71 12.79
C ARG A 669 -47.20 20.88 13.13
N ALA A 670 -47.56 22.09 12.69
CA ALA A 670 -46.84 23.32 13.01
C ALA A 670 -46.93 23.62 14.51
N PHE A 671 -48.13 23.49 15.10
CA PHE A 671 -48.31 23.68 16.54
C PHE A 671 -47.51 22.66 17.36
N ARG A 672 -47.60 21.36 17.03
CA ARG A 672 -46.81 20.32 17.70
C ARG A 672 -45.31 20.60 17.60
N LYS A 673 -44.85 21.10 16.45
CA LYS A 673 -43.45 21.46 16.25
C LYS A 673 -43.02 22.64 17.12
N ALA A 674 -43.88 23.64 17.32
CA ALA A 674 -43.63 24.74 18.25
C ALA A 674 -43.44 24.24 19.68
N VAL A 675 -44.30 23.31 20.11
CA VAL A 675 -44.20 22.65 21.42
C VAL A 675 -42.90 21.84 21.54
N GLN A 676 -42.53 21.08 20.51
CA GLN A 676 -41.25 20.33 20.47
C GLN A 676 -40.02 21.23 20.55
N ARG A 677 -40.06 22.41 19.92
CA ARG A 677 -38.99 23.42 20.02
C ARG A 677 -38.92 24.05 21.41
N GLY A 678 -39.99 23.97 22.20
CA GLY A 678 -40.07 24.55 23.54
C GLY A 678 -40.21 26.08 23.54
N ASN A 679 -40.48 26.70 22.38
CA ASN A 679 -40.63 28.15 22.28
C ASN A 679 -42.01 28.60 22.75
N ILE A 680 -42.06 29.12 23.98
CA ILE A 680 -43.28 29.55 24.67
C ILE A 680 -43.96 30.70 23.90
N SER A 681 -43.20 31.64 23.33
CA SER A 681 -43.76 32.79 22.59
C SER A 681 -44.51 32.34 21.34
N ILE A 682 -43.94 31.40 20.58
CA ILE A 682 -44.61 30.86 19.39
C ILE A 682 -45.84 30.05 19.81
N VAL A 683 -45.74 29.21 20.85
CA VAL A 683 -46.89 28.43 21.35
C VAL A 683 -48.02 29.34 21.82
N ASP A 684 -47.72 30.40 22.57
CA ASP A 684 -48.72 31.38 23.02
C ASP A 684 -49.32 32.12 21.83
N LEU A 685 -48.52 32.49 20.81
CA LEU A 685 -49.01 33.12 19.58
C LEU A 685 -50.01 32.23 18.83
N PHE A 686 -49.78 30.91 18.73
CA PHE A 686 -50.75 29.98 18.15
C PHE A 686 -52.07 29.95 18.94
N LEU A 687 -51.98 29.92 20.28
CA LEU A 687 -53.15 29.87 21.16
C LEU A 687 -53.93 31.20 21.17
N GLU A 688 -53.25 32.34 21.10
CA GLU A 688 -53.85 33.67 20.95
C GLU A 688 -54.58 33.83 19.61
N ARG A 689 -54.01 33.28 18.53
CA ARG A 689 -54.58 33.35 17.18
C ARG A 689 -55.65 32.29 16.90
N GLY A 690 -56.11 31.58 17.93
CA GLY A 690 -57.31 30.73 17.87
C GLY A 690 -57.06 29.27 17.51
N TYR A 691 -55.85 28.73 17.78
CA TYR A 691 -55.60 27.29 17.67
C TYR A 691 -56.61 26.49 18.51
N GLN A 692 -57.33 25.55 17.89
CA GLN A 692 -58.32 24.73 18.57
C GLN A 692 -57.68 23.53 19.30
N ALA A 693 -57.66 23.60 20.62
CA ALA A 693 -57.28 22.48 21.50
C ALA A 693 -58.41 21.45 21.62
N ASP A 694 -58.74 20.78 20.52
CA ASP A 694 -59.70 19.67 20.51
C ASP A 694 -59.12 18.45 21.25
N SER A 695 -59.87 17.87 22.18
CA SER A 695 -59.44 16.69 22.95
C SER A 695 -59.43 15.40 22.15
N ASP A 696 -60.12 15.37 21.02
CA ASP A 696 -60.26 14.19 20.17
C ASP A 696 -59.20 14.14 19.06
N ASN A 697 -58.43 15.22 18.88
CA ASN A 697 -57.30 15.24 17.96
C ASN A 697 -56.08 14.53 18.58
N PRO A 698 -55.59 13.41 18.00
CA PRO A 698 -54.44 12.67 18.52
C PRO A 698 -53.18 13.55 18.62
N ALA A 699 -53.02 14.54 17.74
CA ALA A 699 -51.90 15.47 17.80
C ALA A 699 -51.93 16.37 19.07
N ASN A 700 -53.12 16.70 19.57
CA ASN A 700 -53.29 17.48 20.81
C ASN A 700 -53.06 16.63 22.06
N GLN A 701 -53.32 15.32 21.99
CA GLN A 701 -53.07 14.39 23.10
C GLN A 701 -51.57 14.21 23.37
N GLU A 702 -50.74 14.30 22.33
CA GLU A 702 -49.27 14.22 22.40
C GLU A 702 -48.59 15.52 22.91
N VAL A 703 -49.27 16.67 22.86
CA VAL A 703 -48.64 17.97 23.22
C VAL A 703 -48.23 18.01 24.70
N MET A 704 -49.07 17.49 25.59
CA MET A 704 -48.78 17.44 27.02
C MET A 704 -47.62 16.49 27.33
N SER A 705 -47.56 15.34 26.66
CA SER A 705 -46.51 14.34 26.85
C SER A 705 -45.16 14.84 26.31
N ILE A 706 -45.15 15.54 25.17
CA ILE A 706 -43.97 16.25 24.66
C ILE A 706 -43.48 17.29 25.69
N ALA A 707 -44.37 18.13 26.22
CA ALA A 707 -43.98 19.15 27.22
C ALA A 707 -43.39 18.52 28.49
N GLY A 708 -43.96 17.41 28.97
CA GLY A 708 -43.41 16.60 30.08
C GLY A 708 -42.01 16.07 29.76
N SER A 709 -41.82 15.54 28.56
CA SER A 709 -40.52 15.02 28.09
C SER A 709 -39.44 16.08 27.96
N LEU A 710 -39.80 17.34 27.71
CA LEU A 710 -38.87 18.49 27.58
C LEU A 710 -38.52 19.14 28.93
N GLY A 711 -39.32 18.92 29.97
CA GLY A 711 -39.02 19.43 31.31
C GLY A 711 -39.33 20.92 31.51
N ASN A 712 -40.16 21.50 30.63
CA ASN A 712 -40.47 22.93 30.66
C ASN A 712 -41.72 23.22 31.52
N CYS A 713 -41.50 23.60 32.79
CA CYS A 713 -42.57 23.96 33.73
C CYS A 713 -43.50 25.06 33.21
N SER A 714 -42.95 26.09 32.56
CA SER A 714 -43.71 27.23 32.05
C SER A 714 -44.61 26.83 30.90
N LEU A 715 -44.12 25.97 30.00
CA LEU A 715 -44.91 25.42 28.89
C LEU A 715 -46.07 24.55 29.42
N ILE A 716 -45.83 23.73 30.44
CA ILE A 716 -46.87 22.92 31.08
C ILE A 716 -47.92 23.80 31.75
N ASP A 717 -47.52 24.83 32.49
CA ASP A 717 -48.47 25.75 33.12
C ASP A 717 -49.31 26.50 32.07
N LEU A 718 -48.68 26.94 30.97
CA LEU A 718 -49.37 27.60 29.86
C LEU A 718 -50.39 26.68 29.18
N LEU A 719 -50.02 25.43 28.88
CA LEU A 719 -50.93 24.44 28.28
C LEU A 719 -52.09 24.11 29.22
N LEU A 720 -51.83 23.90 30.52
CA LEU A 720 -52.88 23.63 31.51
C LEU A 720 -53.87 24.79 31.66
N ARG A 721 -53.37 26.05 31.69
CA ARG A 721 -54.23 27.25 31.74
C ARG A 721 -55.14 27.38 30.51
N ARG A 722 -54.71 26.83 29.38
CA ARG A 722 -55.42 26.89 28.10
C ARG A 722 -56.29 25.65 27.84
N GLY A 723 -56.48 24.79 28.87
CA GLY A 723 -57.49 23.72 28.87
C GLY A 723 -57.02 22.34 28.41
N PHE A 724 -55.71 22.12 28.21
CA PHE A 724 -55.20 20.80 27.86
C PHE A 724 -55.30 19.82 29.04
N LYS A 725 -55.68 18.55 28.78
CA LYS A 725 -55.88 17.53 29.81
C LYS A 725 -54.53 17.05 30.40
N ILE A 726 -54.41 17.04 31.74
CA ILE A 726 -53.17 16.69 32.44
C ILE A 726 -52.73 15.22 32.24
N ASN A 727 -53.69 14.30 32.15
CA ASN A 727 -53.44 12.86 31.98
C ASN A 727 -53.54 12.41 30.52
N SER A 728 -53.38 13.31 29.54
CA SER A 728 -53.36 12.89 28.14
C SER A 728 -52.10 12.06 27.86
N ALA A 729 -52.29 10.92 27.20
CA ALA A 729 -51.24 10.01 26.82
C ALA A 729 -50.89 10.16 25.33
N ASN A 730 -49.63 9.87 24.97
CA ASN A 730 -49.25 9.74 23.56
C ASN A 730 -49.80 8.44 22.94
N SER A 731 -49.50 8.21 21.66
CA SER A 731 -49.84 6.95 20.95
C SER A 731 -49.31 5.68 21.62
N SER A 732 -48.27 5.79 22.45
CA SER A 732 -47.66 4.71 23.21
C SER A 732 -48.27 4.53 24.61
N GLY A 733 -49.31 5.29 24.96
CA GLY A 733 -49.93 5.26 26.29
C GLY A 733 -49.14 6.00 27.37
N ASP A 734 -48.07 6.71 27.02
CA ASP A 734 -47.22 7.41 27.99
C ASP A 734 -47.80 8.79 28.32
N THR A 735 -48.01 9.06 29.62
CA THR A 735 -48.45 10.36 30.11
C THR A 735 -47.27 11.32 30.30
N ALA A 736 -47.56 12.63 30.38
CA ALA A 736 -46.56 13.65 30.70
C ALA A 736 -45.83 13.39 32.02
N LEU A 737 -46.55 12.85 33.02
CA LEU A 737 -45.97 12.49 34.31
C LEU A 737 -44.94 11.36 34.17
N TYR A 738 -45.28 10.31 33.42
CA TYR A 738 -44.36 9.20 33.16
C TYR A 738 -43.11 9.67 32.40
N LEU A 739 -43.28 10.45 31.32
CA LEU A 739 -42.14 10.94 30.53
C LEU A 739 -41.25 11.91 31.29
N ALA A 740 -41.83 12.78 32.12
CA ALA A 740 -41.07 13.68 32.98
C ALA A 740 -40.22 12.90 33.99
N ALA A 741 -40.79 11.85 34.61
CA ALA A 741 -40.05 11.01 35.54
C ALA A 741 -38.96 10.18 34.85
N LYS A 742 -39.28 9.55 33.72
CA LYS A 742 -38.32 8.80 32.89
C LYS A 742 -37.12 9.64 32.46
N ASN A 743 -37.35 10.92 32.14
CA ASN A 743 -36.30 11.86 31.73
C ASN A 743 -35.66 12.61 32.92
N ASN A 744 -35.96 12.24 34.18
CA ASN A 744 -35.46 12.87 35.40
C ASN A 744 -35.81 14.37 35.57
N HIS A 745 -36.95 14.81 35.07
CA HIS A 745 -37.43 16.18 35.18
C HIS A 745 -38.20 16.42 36.49
N PHE A 746 -37.49 16.32 37.62
CA PHE A 746 -38.09 16.29 38.97
C PHE A 746 -39.02 17.46 39.30
N LEU A 747 -38.70 18.69 38.87
CA LEU A 747 -39.56 19.86 39.08
C LEU A 747 -40.88 19.76 38.31
N VAL A 748 -40.84 19.25 37.08
CA VAL A 748 -42.04 19.00 36.27
C VAL A 748 -42.84 17.83 36.85
N THR A 749 -42.18 16.75 37.25
CA THR A 749 -42.82 15.61 37.92
C THR A 749 -43.58 16.07 39.16
N LYS A 750 -42.94 16.89 40.02
CA LYS A 750 -43.57 17.48 41.19
C LYS A 750 -44.73 18.40 40.82
N LEU A 751 -44.56 19.27 39.83
CA LEU A 751 -45.60 20.19 39.36
C LEU A 751 -46.83 19.41 38.86
N LEU A 752 -46.64 18.36 38.05
CA LEU A 752 -47.72 17.53 37.54
C LEU A 752 -48.46 16.79 38.68
N ILE A 753 -47.75 16.23 39.65
CA ILE A 753 -48.36 15.58 40.83
C ILE A 753 -49.19 16.57 41.64
N LEU A 754 -48.65 17.76 41.92
CA LEU A 754 -49.36 18.82 42.65
C LEU A 754 -50.64 19.25 41.90
N ARG A 755 -50.58 19.32 40.57
CA ARG A 755 -51.72 19.63 39.69
C ARG A 755 -52.68 18.46 39.47
N GLY A 756 -52.46 17.32 40.13
CA GLY A 756 -53.40 16.18 40.16
C GLY A 756 -53.22 15.17 39.02
N ALA A 757 -52.00 15.03 38.48
CA ALA A 757 -51.68 13.94 37.58
C ALA A 757 -51.84 12.58 38.28
N ASP A 758 -52.35 11.58 37.56
CA ASP A 758 -52.53 10.24 38.10
C ASP A 758 -51.19 9.50 38.18
N VAL A 759 -50.77 9.20 39.43
CA VAL A 759 -49.49 8.55 39.75
C VAL A 759 -49.47 7.05 39.45
N ASN A 760 -50.64 6.44 39.23
CA ASN A 760 -50.79 5.02 38.92
C ASN A 760 -50.85 4.74 37.41
N CYS A 761 -50.71 5.77 36.57
CA CYS A 761 -50.60 5.61 35.14
C CYS A 761 -49.36 4.76 34.78
N ALA A 762 -49.58 3.69 34.03
CA ALA A 762 -48.51 2.81 33.55
C ALA A 762 -48.33 2.97 32.03
N SER A 763 -47.09 2.81 31.54
CA SER A 763 -46.84 2.74 30.10
C SER A 763 -47.49 1.50 29.49
N GLN A 764 -47.54 1.40 28.15
CA GLN A 764 -47.97 0.17 27.47
C GLN A 764 -47.20 -1.10 27.89
N ARG A 765 -45.99 -0.95 28.43
CA ARG A 765 -45.17 -2.06 28.96
C ARG A 765 -45.45 -2.38 30.43
N GLY A 766 -46.35 -1.63 31.08
CA GLY A 766 -46.68 -1.79 32.50
C GLY A 766 -45.66 -1.15 33.45
N GLU A 767 -44.75 -0.33 32.94
CA GLU A 767 -43.79 0.43 33.74
C GLU A 767 -44.49 1.59 34.43
N THR A 768 -44.19 1.81 35.71
CA THR A 768 -44.82 2.88 36.50
C THR A 768 -43.81 3.98 36.84
N LEU A 769 -44.30 5.09 37.39
CA LEU A 769 -43.49 6.21 37.89
C LEU A 769 -42.29 5.74 38.74
N TRP A 770 -42.45 4.67 39.52
CA TRP A 770 -41.46 4.19 40.49
C TRP A 770 -40.24 3.51 39.87
N ASP A 771 -40.37 2.90 38.69
CA ASP A 771 -39.23 2.28 37.98
C ASP A 771 -38.13 3.30 37.65
N TYR A 772 -38.49 4.59 37.62
CA TYR A 772 -37.59 5.69 37.29
C TYR A 772 -37.25 6.59 38.48
N LEU A 773 -37.91 6.42 39.63
CA LEU A 773 -37.60 7.14 40.87
C LEU A 773 -36.40 6.54 41.63
N GLU A 774 -35.87 5.38 41.20
CA GLU A 774 -34.80 4.58 41.84
C GLU A 774 -33.51 5.33 42.20
N LYS A 775 -33.32 6.61 41.83
CA LYS A 775 -32.04 7.29 41.98
C LYS A 775 -31.96 8.49 42.96
N HIS A 776 -32.82 9.51 43.01
CA HIS A 776 -32.36 10.77 43.68
C HIS A 776 -33.32 11.78 44.34
N ASP A 777 -34.61 11.53 44.66
CA ASP A 777 -35.41 12.64 45.26
C ASP A 777 -36.52 12.25 46.27
N THR A 778 -36.30 12.53 47.56
CA THR A 778 -37.29 12.34 48.64
C THR A 778 -38.48 13.31 48.51
N SER A 779 -38.29 14.43 47.82
CA SER A 779 -39.29 15.50 47.69
C SER A 779 -40.49 15.12 46.81
N ILE A 780 -40.31 14.17 45.89
CA ILE A 780 -41.39 13.61 45.05
C ILE A 780 -42.21 12.60 45.85
N THR A 781 -41.54 11.76 46.65
CA THR A 781 -42.20 10.84 47.59
C THR A 781 -43.07 11.61 48.58
N GLU A 782 -42.57 12.72 49.13
CA GLU A 782 -43.36 13.62 49.98
C GLU A 782 -44.57 14.22 49.25
N ALA A 783 -44.42 14.63 47.98
CA ALA A 783 -45.52 15.17 47.19
C ALA A 783 -46.61 14.14 46.88
N ILE A 784 -46.24 12.86 46.72
CA ILE A 784 -47.18 11.74 46.54
C ILE A 784 -47.91 11.45 47.86
N LEU A 785 -47.19 11.42 49.00
CA LEU A 785 -47.76 11.20 50.33
C LEU A 785 -48.74 12.32 50.73
N GLN A 786 -48.44 13.59 50.42
CA GLN A 786 -49.34 14.72 50.65
C GLN A 786 -50.68 14.61 49.91
N LYS A 787 -50.74 13.86 48.80
CA LYS A 787 -51.97 13.61 48.03
C LYS A 787 -52.78 12.41 48.54
N GLY A 788 -52.31 11.70 49.57
CA GLY A 788 -53.07 10.62 50.23
C GLY A 788 -53.20 9.34 49.42
N VAL A 789 -52.28 9.06 48.48
CA VAL A 789 -52.32 7.84 47.67
C VAL A 789 -51.85 6.64 48.50
N THR A 790 -52.78 5.79 48.94
CA THR A 790 -52.53 4.63 49.82
C THR A 790 -52.41 3.29 49.08
N GLU A 791 -53.02 3.16 47.90
CA GLU A 791 -52.87 1.99 47.03
C GLU A 791 -51.90 2.27 45.89
N MET A 792 -50.76 1.58 45.89
CA MET A 792 -49.71 1.70 44.88
C MET A 792 -49.50 0.35 44.18
N ARG A 793 -49.63 0.32 42.86
CA ARG A 793 -49.30 -0.87 42.06
C ARG A 793 -47.88 -0.75 41.51
N LEU A 794 -47.00 -1.65 41.95
CA LEU A 794 -45.71 -1.88 41.31
C LEU A 794 -45.92 -2.77 40.08
N SER A 795 -45.02 -2.65 39.08
CA SER A 795 -45.21 -3.21 37.73
C SER A 795 -45.49 -4.73 37.72
N LYS A 796 -46.16 -5.23 36.68
CA LYS A 796 -46.54 -6.66 36.55
C LYS A 796 -45.34 -7.63 36.54
N SER A 797 -44.12 -7.15 36.26
CA SER A 797 -42.93 -8.00 36.12
C SER A 797 -42.23 -8.34 37.43
N ASN A 798 -42.46 -7.59 38.52
CA ASN A 798 -41.91 -7.87 39.84
C ASN A 798 -43.04 -7.84 40.87
N GLN A 799 -43.37 -8.97 41.48
CA GLN A 799 -44.35 -9.08 42.58
C GLN A 799 -43.89 -8.39 43.89
N ASN A 800 -42.97 -7.43 43.81
CA ASN A 800 -42.34 -6.82 44.97
C ASN A 800 -43.23 -5.69 45.51
N SER A 801 -43.38 -5.63 46.84
CA SER A 801 -44.13 -4.57 47.54
C SER A 801 -43.34 -3.26 47.68
N LEU A 802 -44.00 -2.15 48.01
CA LEU A 802 -43.34 -0.86 48.29
C LEU A 802 -42.26 -0.97 49.40
N LEU A 803 -42.43 -1.94 50.31
CA LEU A 803 -41.44 -2.24 51.34
C LEU A 803 -40.14 -2.83 50.76
N HIS A 804 -40.21 -3.63 49.68
CA HIS A 804 -39.03 -4.12 48.97
C HIS A 804 -38.24 -2.96 48.35
N TYR A 805 -38.93 -1.97 47.78
CA TYR A 805 -38.30 -0.77 47.25
C TYR A 805 -37.57 0.03 48.35
N ALA A 806 -38.25 0.29 49.47
CA ALA A 806 -37.67 1.03 50.58
C ALA A 806 -36.41 0.34 51.16
N ILE A 807 -36.40 -0.99 51.23
CA ILE A 807 -35.26 -1.80 51.70
C ILE A 807 -34.12 -1.81 50.68
N ARG A 808 -34.43 -2.00 49.39
CA ARG A 808 -33.43 -2.04 48.31
C ARG A 808 -32.61 -0.75 48.23
N HIS A 809 -33.25 0.38 48.50
CA HIS A 809 -32.64 1.71 48.48
C HIS A 809 -32.12 2.20 49.84
N CYS A 810 -32.16 1.34 50.88
CA CYS A 810 -31.67 1.67 52.22
C CYS A 810 -32.33 2.92 52.86
N ASP A 811 -33.57 3.25 52.49
CA ASP A 811 -34.27 4.43 53.03
C ASP A 811 -34.91 4.10 54.38
N GLU A 812 -34.13 4.26 55.44
CA GLU A 812 -34.56 3.97 56.82
C GLU A 812 -35.80 4.77 57.25
N ARG A 813 -35.97 6.01 56.74
CA ARG A 813 -37.13 6.85 57.09
C ARG A 813 -38.40 6.32 56.44
N LEU A 814 -38.33 5.99 55.16
CA LEU A 814 -39.47 5.39 54.44
C LEU A 814 -39.81 4.01 55.00
N VAL A 815 -38.81 3.17 55.31
CA VAL A 815 -39.02 1.86 55.96
C VAL A 815 -39.72 2.02 57.31
N ASN A 816 -39.24 2.93 58.18
CA ASN A 816 -39.86 3.16 59.48
C ASN A 816 -41.29 3.74 59.36
N PHE A 817 -41.51 4.67 58.44
CA PHE A 817 -42.84 5.24 58.17
C PHE A 817 -43.84 4.16 57.70
N LEU A 818 -43.42 3.30 56.77
CA LEU A 818 -44.23 2.19 56.27
C LEU A 818 -44.51 1.13 57.36
N LEU A 819 -43.52 0.81 58.21
CA LEU A 819 -43.68 -0.14 59.32
C LEU A 819 -44.56 0.39 60.47
N GLN A 820 -44.67 1.71 60.62
CA GLN A 820 -45.50 2.36 61.65
C GLN A 820 -46.94 2.64 61.19
N SER A 821 -47.21 2.59 59.89
CA SER A 821 -48.53 2.91 59.32
C SER A 821 -49.48 1.71 59.44
N PRO A 822 -50.57 1.78 60.23
CA PRO A 822 -51.47 0.66 60.48
C PRO A 822 -52.35 0.29 59.26
N GLU A 823 -52.48 1.18 58.28
CA GLU A 823 -53.35 1.01 57.11
C GLU A 823 -52.67 0.31 55.92
N VAL A 824 -51.37 0.00 56.02
CA VAL A 824 -50.63 -0.67 54.94
C VAL A 824 -50.67 -2.19 55.16
N VAL A 825 -51.28 -2.94 54.23
CA VAL A 825 -51.20 -4.41 54.21
C VAL A 825 -49.77 -4.81 53.81
N LEU A 826 -48.93 -5.07 54.81
CA LEU A 826 -47.57 -5.53 54.59
C LEU A 826 -47.56 -7.06 54.54
N ASP A 827 -47.14 -7.64 53.42
CA ASP A 827 -46.79 -9.07 53.35
C ASP A 827 -45.40 -9.28 53.97
N CYS A 828 -45.30 -9.04 55.28
CA CYS A 828 -44.05 -9.10 56.03
C CYS A 828 -43.52 -10.53 56.27
N ASN A 829 -44.19 -11.54 55.70
CA ASN A 829 -43.74 -12.94 55.73
C ASN A 829 -42.92 -13.34 54.50
N ASP A 830 -42.71 -12.44 53.53
CA ASP A 830 -41.86 -12.72 52.37
C ASP A 830 -40.37 -12.81 52.78
N PRO A 831 -39.73 -14.00 52.67
CA PRO A 831 -38.33 -14.17 53.04
C PRO A 831 -37.36 -13.35 52.17
N SER A 832 -37.78 -12.90 50.98
CA SER A 832 -36.94 -12.10 50.08
C SER A 832 -36.62 -10.69 50.62
N LEU A 833 -37.48 -10.13 51.48
CA LEU A 833 -37.26 -8.83 52.14
C LEU A 833 -36.00 -8.83 53.03
N LYS A 834 -35.80 -9.92 53.80
CA LYS A 834 -34.63 -10.06 54.68
C LYS A 834 -33.37 -10.36 53.88
N VAL A 835 -33.49 -11.15 52.82
CA VAL A 835 -32.37 -11.44 51.90
C VAL A 835 -31.87 -10.15 51.24
N GLU A 836 -32.77 -9.30 50.72
CA GLU A 836 -32.38 -8.03 50.11
C GLU A 836 -31.74 -7.09 51.15
N ALA A 837 -32.27 -7.01 52.37
CA ALA A 837 -31.66 -6.21 53.44
C ALA A 837 -30.24 -6.69 53.82
N ILE A 838 -30.01 -8.01 53.81
CA ILE A 838 -28.70 -8.64 54.09
C ILE A 838 -27.71 -8.34 52.96
N LEU A 839 -28.14 -8.48 51.69
CA LEU A 839 -27.32 -8.19 50.51
C LEU A 839 -26.82 -6.72 50.50
N ARG A 840 -27.63 -5.79 51.02
CA ARG A 840 -27.33 -4.34 51.04
C ARG A 840 -26.52 -3.87 52.25
N LYS A 841 -26.19 -4.76 53.20
CA LYS A 841 -25.37 -4.48 54.40
C LYS A 841 -25.96 -3.40 55.34
N ASN A 842 -27.28 -3.27 55.44
CA ASN A 842 -27.92 -2.22 56.26
C ASN A 842 -28.45 -2.77 57.61
N SER A 843 -27.59 -2.75 58.64
CA SER A 843 -27.88 -3.32 59.98
C SER A 843 -29.10 -2.70 60.69
N PRO A 844 -29.34 -1.36 60.67
CA PRO A 844 -30.54 -0.75 61.24
C PRO A 844 -31.85 -1.26 60.65
N ILE A 845 -31.93 -1.40 59.33
CA ILE A 845 -33.13 -1.91 58.63
C ILE A 845 -33.38 -3.38 59.00
N LEU A 846 -32.33 -4.19 59.10
CA LEU A 846 -32.45 -5.57 59.59
C LEU A 846 -33.00 -5.65 61.01
N GLN A 847 -32.49 -4.79 61.91
CA GLN A 847 -32.98 -4.72 63.29
C GLN A 847 -34.44 -4.26 63.35
N ALA A 848 -34.84 -3.31 62.51
CA ALA A 848 -36.23 -2.87 62.41
C ALA A 848 -37.17 -4.01 61.95
N LEU A 849 -36.71 -4.86 61.02
CA LEU A 849 -37.43 -6.05 60.56
C LEU A 849 -37.47 -7.19 61.60
N GLU A 850 -36.43 -7.36 62.42
CA GLU A 850 -36.33 -8.42 63.45
C GLU A 850 -37.11 -8.15 64.74
N ARG A 851 -37.39 -6.88 65.07
CA ARG A 851 -38.19 -6.52 66.26
C ARG A 851 -39.62 -7.10 66.25
N ARG A 852 -40.11 -7.62 65.12
CA ARG A 852 -41.27 -8.52 65.05
C ARG A 852 -40.78 -9.98 64.97
N ARG A 853 -41.04 -10.81 65.98
CA ARG A 853 -40.60 -12.23 66.06
C ARG A 853 -41.18 -13.08 64.90
N PHE A 854 -40.33 -13.87 64.22
CA PHE A 854 -40.76 -14.87 63.22
C PHE A 854 -40.00 -16.21 63.39
N GLY A 855 -40.69 -17.33 63.14
CA GLY A 855 -40.24 -18.70 63.45
C GLY A 855 -39.05 -19.21 62.62
N THR A 856 -38.15 -19.93 63.28
CA THR A 856 -36.80 -20.30 62.83
C THR A 856 -36.69 -21.63 62.06
N ASN A 857 -37.74 -22.10 61.37
CA ASN A 857 -37.73 -23.50 60.91
C ASN A 857 -38.28 -23.76 59.50
N VAL A 858 -37.80 -23.01 58.50
CA VAL A 858 -37.92 -23.41 57.08
C VAL A 858 -36.70 -22.92 56.28
N GLN A 859 -36.00 -23.88 55.67
CA GLN A 859 -35.02 -23.76 54.58
C GLN A 859 -33.76 -22.89 54.81
N VAL A 860 -32.85 -23.38 55.66
CA VAL A 860 -31.42 -23.01 55.60
C VAL A 860 -30.76 -23.42 54.27
N LYS A 861 -31.34 -24.41 53.56
CA LYS A 861 -30.83 -24.99 52.31
C LYS A 861 -30.80 -24.00 51.12
N GLU A 862 -31.88 -23.27 50.86
CA GLU A 862 -31.91 -22.24 49.78
C GLU A 862 -31.23 -20.93 50.20
N ARG A 863 -31.23 -20.63 51.51
CA ARG A 863 -30.59 -19.45 52.13
C ARG A 863 -29.08 -19.39 51.93
N VAL A 864 -28.43 -20.55 51.89
CA VAL A 864 -26.99 -20.66 51.66
C VAL A 864 -26.68 -20.69 50.16
N ASP A 865 -27.46 -21.43 49.35
CA ASP A 865 -27.24 -21.55 47.90
C ASP A 865 -27.43 -20.22 47.14
N SER A 866 -28.34 -19.35 47.55
CA SER A 866 -28.52 -18.03 46.92
C SER A 866 -27.44 -17.03 47.33
N CYS A 867 -27.06 -17.01 48.61
CA CYS A 867 -25.96 -16.18 49.12
C CYS A 867 -24.59 -16.56 48.51
N LEU A 868 -24.43 -17.82 48.07
CA LEU A 868 -23.19 -18.34 47.51
C LEU A 868 -23.03 -18.13 45.99
N ARG A 869 -24.10 -17.79 45.26
CA ARG A 869 -24.00 -17.49 43.81
C ARG A 869 -23.42 -16.10 43.53
N GLU A 870 -23.60 -15.14 44.42
CA GLU A 870 -23.08 -13.77 44.27
C GLU A 870 -21.89 -13.53 45.20
N ARG A 871 -20.70 -13.46 44.57
CA ARG A 871 -19.38 -13.59 45.20
C ARG A 871 -19.07 -12.47 46.22
N ARG A 872 -18.40 -12.89 47.33
CA ARG A 872 -17.54 -12.13 48.28
C ARG A 872 -18.24 -11.40 49.45
N SER A 873 -18.40 -12.08 50.58
CA SER A 873 -18.31 -11.42 51.91
C SER A 873 -18.09 -12.43 53.05
N PHE A 874 -17.06 -12.22 53.87
CA PHE A 874 -16.68 -13.04 55.03
C PHE A 874 -17.65 -12.88 56.23
N ASP A 875 -18.20 -11.68 56.43
CA ASP A 875 -19.04 -11.35 57.61
C ASP A 875 -20.39 -12.07 57.64
N ILE A 876 -20.91 -12.48 56.47
CA ILE A 876 -22.19 -13.19 56.33
C ILE A 876 -22.11 -14.59 56.94
N LEU A 877 -20.94 -15.24 56.85
CA LEU A 877 -20.71 -16.59 57.37
C LEU A 877 -20.40 -16.59 58.88
N CYS A 878 -19.80 -15.51 59.39
CA CYS A 878 -19.63 -15.32 60.84
C CYS A 878 -20.96 -15.05 61.56
N TRP A 879 -21.99 -14.58 60.84
CA TRP A 879 -23.31 -14.27 61.42
C TRP A 879 -24.26 -15.48 61.48
N LEU A 880 -23.95 -16.58 60.80
CA LEU A 880 -24.53 -17.89 61.10
C LEU A 880 -24.00 -18.33 62.48
N LYS A 881 -24.69 -17.90 63.54
CA LYS A 881 -24.29 -18.14 64.93
C LYS A 881 -24.18 -19.64 65.23
N GLU A 882 -23.32 -19.94 66.19
CA GLU A 882 -22.93 -21.27 66.69
C GLU A 882 -24.10 -22.21 67.02
N ASP A 883 -25.33 -21.72 67.19
CA ASP A 883 -26.50 -22.53 67.55
C ASP A 883 -27.20 -23.22 66.36
N ASP A 884 -27.10 -22.68 65.13
CA ASP A 884 -27.83 -23.20 63.96
C ASP A 884 -27.18 -24.43 63.31
N MET A 885 -25.95 -24.79 63.70
CA MET A 885 -25.13 -25.84 63.03
C MET A 885 -24.72 -26.99 63.97
N THR A 886 -25.48 -27.23 65.04
CA THR A 886 -25.11 -28.15 66.14
C THR A 886 -25.70 -29.57 66.03
N SER A 887 -26.44 -29.92 64.98
CA SER A 887 -26.87 -31.31 64.79
C SER A 887 -25.84 -32.10 63.97
N GLU A 888 -25.35 -33.21 64.53
CA GLU A 888 -24.38 -34.16 63.93
C GLU A 888 -24.85 -34.83 62.61
N THR A 889 -25.90 -34.32 61.97
CA THR A 889 -26.66 -35.02 60.92
C THR A 889 -26.51 -34.47 59.51
N ASP A 890 -25.73 -33.42 59.25
CA ASP A 890 -25.60 -32.85 57.89
C ASP A 890 -24.14 -32.68 57.43
N THR A 891 -23.37 -33.75 57.58
CA THR A 891 -21.97 -33.84 57.11
C THR A 891 -21.85 -33.52 55.62
N SER A 892 -22.83 -33.93 54.80
CA SER A 892 -22.97 -33.62 53.35
C SER A 892 -22.88 -32.13 52.99
N SER A 893 -23.50 -31.26 53.80
CA SER A 893 -23.58 -29.81 53.55
C SER A 893 -22.25 -29.11 53.88
N LEU A 894 -21.56 -29.57 54.93
CA LEU A 894 -20.20 -29.15 55.29
C LEU A 894 -19.16 -29.57 54.23
N TYR A 895 -19.30 -30.75 53.62
CA TYR A 895 -18.41 -31.20 52.55
C TYR A 895 -18.52 -30.34 51.28
N LYS A 896 -19.73 -29.94 50.86
CA LYS A 896 -19.94 -29.05 49.70
C LYS A 896 -19.33 -27.66 49.91
N LEU A 897 -19.45 -27.12 51.12
CA LEU A 897 -18.83 -25.85 51.50
C LEU A 897 -17.30 -25.91 51.47
N LEU A 898 -16.70 -27.05 51.86
CA LEU A 898 -15.24 -27.26 51.77
C LEU A 898 -14.76 -27.36 50.31
N HIS A 899 -15.46 -28.13 49.46
CA HIS A 899 -15.16 -28.21 48.02
C HIS A 899 -15.20 -26.83 47.35
N LEU A 900 -16.20 -26.01 47.66
CA LEU A 900 -16.35 -24.69 47.08
C LEU A 900 -15.32 -23.68 47.62
N ALA A 901 -14.99 -23.75 48.92
CA ALA A 901 -13.97 -22.90 49.52
C ALA A 901 -12.57 -23.15 48.93
N VAL A 902 -12.25 -24.42 48.64
CA VAL A 902 -11.03 -24.83 47.95
C VAL A 902 -11.06 -24.40 46.48
N TYR A 903 -12.21 -24.51 45.80
CA TYR A 903 -12.39 -24.03 44.42
C TYR A 903 -12.21 -22.50 44.29
N LEU A 904 -12.64 -21.73 45.28
CA LEU A 904 -12.58 -20.27 45.28
C LEU A 904 -11.27 -19.69 45.87
N GLY A 905 -10.42 -20.51 46.48
CA GLY A 905 -9.09 -20.12 46.99
C GLY A 905 -9.09 -19.25 48.26
N ASN A 906 -10.00 -19.49 49.20
CA ASN A 906 -10.11 -18.69 50.44
C ASN A 906 -9.42 -19.35 51.65
N ASP A 907 -8.21 -18.87 51.99
CA ASP A 907 -7.30 -19.50 52.95
C ASP A 907 -7.83 -19.54 54.41
N GLU A 908 -8.52 -18.50 54.90
CA GLU A 908 -8.95 -18.42 56.31
C GLU A 908 -10.10 -19.37 56.64
N TYR A 909 -11.00 -19.61 55.68
CA TYR A 909 -12.12 -20.54 55.86
C TYR A 909 -11.65 -22.00 55.77
N VAL A 910 -10.66 -22.29 54.93
CA VAL A 910 -9.99 -23.60 54.89
C VAL A 910 -9.36 -23.90 56.27
N ASP A 911 -8.69 -22.92 56.89
CA ASP A 911 -8.16 -23.05 58.26
C ASP A 911 -9.26 -23.22 59.34
N PHE A 912 -10.40 -22.53 59.20
CA PHE A 912 -11.55 -22.68 60.11
C PHE A 912 -12.13 -24.11 60.05
N VAL A 913 -12.25 -24.70 58.86
CA VAL A 913 -12.76 -26.06 58.67
C VAL A 913 -11.73 -27.11 59.12
N PHE A 914 -10.44 -26.91 58.85
CA PHE A 914 -9.37 -27.85 59.28
C PHE A 914 -9.25 -28.01 60.80
N LYS A 915 -9.55 -26.97 61.59
CA LYS A 915 -9.54 -27.05 63.07
C LYS A 915 -10.58 -28.02 63.64
N ARG A 916 -11.61 -28.41 62.87
CA ARG A 916 -12.72 -29.26 63.34
C ARG A 916 -12.58 -30.75 62.99
N LYS A 917 -11.41 -31.22 62.55
CA LYS A 917 -11.07 -32.65 62.28
C LYS A 917 -12.10 -33.40 61.41
N ILE A 918 -12.44 -32.83 60.25
CA ILE A 918 -13.31 -33.50 59.27
C ILE A 918 -12.46 -34.47 58.41
N ASP A 919 -12.99 -35.67 58.16
CA ASP A 919 -12.31 -36.77 57.45
C ASP A 919 -12.19 -36.49 55.93
N MET A 920 -11.02 -36.77 55.34
CA MET A 920 -10.66 -36.37 53.97
C MET A 920 -11.02 -37.43 52.91
N ASP A 921 -11.51 -38.59 53.33
CA ASP A 921 -11.73 -39.77 52.48
C ASP A 921 -13.10 -39.79 51.78
N SER A 922 -13.94 -38.76 51.93
CA SER A 922 -15.26 -38.71 51.31
C SER A 922 -15.22 -38.17 49.87
N VAL A 923 -15.82 -38.94 48.96
CA VAL A 923 -15.82 -38.68 47.52
C VAL A 923 -17.10 -37.91 47.14
N ASP A 924 -16.99 -36.85 46.33
CA ASP A 924 -18.17 -36.16 45.80
C ASP A 924 -18.98 -37.12 44.91
N VAL A 925 -20.28 -37.25 45.22
CA VAL A 925 -21.19 -38.30 44.72
C VAL A 925 -21.36 -38.22 43.19
N TYR A 926 -21.03 -37.08 42.57
CA TYR A 926 -21.30 -36.85 41.14
C TYR A 926 -20.12 -37.07 40.19
N ASN A 927 -18.85 -37.03 40.63
CA ASN A 927 -17.70 -37.17 39.72
C ASN A 927 -16.55 -38.03 40.25
N SER A 928 -16.70 -38.68 41.40
CA SER A 928 -15.66 -39.53 41.99
C SER A 928 -14.30 -38.82 42.24
N LEU A 929 -14.31 -37.50 42.37
CA LEU A 929 -13.11 -36.67 42.53
C LEU A 929 -13.05 -36.11 43.96
N TYR A 930 -11.97 -36.41 44.67
CA TYR A 930 -11.70 -35.86 46.01
C TYR A 930 -11.46 -34.34 45.95
N PRO A 931 -11.71 -33.57 47.04
CA PRO A 931 -11.43 -32.13 47.11
C PRO A 931 -10.03 -31.73 46.62
N LEU A 932 -9.04 -32.61 46.79
CA LEU A 932 -7.67 -32.43 46.32
C LEU A 932 -7.50 -32.40 44.78
N HIS A 933 -8.40 -33.01 44.01
CA HIS A 933 -8.32 -32.99 42.55
C HIS A 933 -8.65 -31.58 42.01
N PHE A 934 -9.62 -30.89 42.62
CA PHE A 934 -9.93 -29.50 42.30
C PHE A 934 -8.80 -28.53 42.68
N ALA A 935 -8.08 -28.79 43.77
CA ALA A 935 -6.89 -28.02 44.14
C ALA A 935 -5.74 -28.19 43.12
N ARG A 936 -5.59 -29.41 42.55
CA ARG A 936 -4.61 -29.72 41.50
C ARG A 936 -4.94 -29.03 40.17
N GLU A 937 -6.19 -29.06 39.71
CA GLU A 937 -6.58 -28.44 38.43
C GLU A 937 -6.48 -26.91 38.44
N ASN A 938 -6.72 -26.27 39.59
CA ASN A 938 -6.67 -24.81 39.70
C ASN A 938 -5.30 -24.26 40.18
N GLY A 939 -4.29 -25.12 40.38
CA GLY A 939 -2.93 -24.71 40.74
C GLY A 939 -2.75 -24.19 42.18
N VAL A 940 -3.72 -24.43 43.07
CA VAL A 940 -3.74 -23.91 44.45
C VAL A 940 -3.17 -24.96 45.42
N LEU A 941 -1.88 -25.28 45.31
CA LEU A 941 -1.20 -26.19 46.26
C LEU A 941 -0.06 -25.47 46.99
N LYS A 942 -0.33 -25.03 48.23
CA LYS A 942 0.67 -24.41 49.13
C LYS A 942 1.35 -25.45 50.03
N ARG A 943 2.61 -25.16 50.40
CA ARG A 943 3.59 -26.02 51.12
C ARG A 943 3.06 -26.81 52.34
N ARG A 944 2.02 -26.32 53.02
CA ARG A 944 1.45 -26.96 54.23
C ARG A 944 0.49 -28.12 53.91
N LEU A 945 -0.28 -28.00 52.81
CA LEU A 945 -1.12 -29.09 52.27
C LEU A 945 -0.25 -30.25 51.75
N LEU A 946 0.94 -29.94 51.22
CA LEU A 946 1.95 -30.92 50.81
C LEU A 946 2.51 -31.73 52.00
N VAL A 947 2.71 -31.10 53.17
CA VAL A 947 3.23 -31.79 54.37
C VAL A 947 2.19 -32.75 54.98
N GLU A 948 0.92 -32.35 55.01
CA GLU A 948 -0.16 -33.25 55.46
C GLU A 948 -0.44 -34.36 54.43
N MET A 949 -0.23 -34.10 53.13
CA MET A 949 -0.24 -35.14 52.08
C MET A 949 0.81 -36.23 52.31
N THR A 950 2.05 -35.89 52.66
CA THR A 950 3.10 -36.90 52.93
C THR A 950 2.72 -37.76 54.13
N ARG A 951 2.17 -37.16 55.19
CA ARG A 951 1.73 -37.88 56.40
C ARG A 951 0.55 -38.83 56.14
N TRP A 952 -0.38 -38.45 55.27
CA TRP A 952 -1.53 -39.29 54.91
C TRP A 952 -1.11 -40.44 53.98
N ILE A 953 -0.26 -40.18 52.98
CA ILE A 953 0.30 -41.21 52.09
C ILE A 953 1.10 -42.24 52.90
N ASP A 954 1.94 -41.80 53.86
CA ASP A 954 2.74 -42.70 54.68
C ASP A 954 1.89 -43.57 55.63
N ARG A 955 0.73 -43.09 56.11
CA ARG A 955 -0.22 -43.91 56.91
C ARG A 955 -0.90 -44.98 56.07
N GLN A 956 -1.38 -44.63 54.88
CA GLN A 956 -2.06 -45.58 53.99
C GLN A 956 -1.10 -46.63 53.39
N TYR A 957 0.20 -46.31 53.24
CA TYR A 957 1.23 -47.23 52.75
C TYR A 957 1.60 -48.30 53.79
N ILE A 958 1.48 -48.01 55.10
CA ILE A 958 1.74 -48.95 56.20
C ILE A 958 0.60 -49.97 56.36
N GLU A 959 -0.64 -49.62 55.98
CA GLU A 959 -1.83 -50.48 56.11
C GLU A 959 -2.08 -51.41 54.89
N ASN A 960 -1.10 -51.54 53.97
CA ASN A 960 -1.07 -52.52 52.88
C ASN A 960 -2.31 -52.51 51.94
N LYS A 961 -2.84 -51.33 51.59
CA LYS A 961 -3.87 -51.17 50.54
C LYS A 961 -3.35 -50.42 49.30
N LEU A 962 -2.68 -51.19 48.44
CA LEU A 962 -2.71 -51.16 46.96
C LEU A 962 -2.21 -49.90 46.18
N TRP A 963 -0.96 -49.99 45.68
CA TRP A 963 -0.32 -49.59 44.39
C TRP A 963 -0.81 -48.46 43.46
N LYS A 964 -1.97 -47.81 43.62
CA LYS A 964 -2.45 -46.75 42.70
C LYS A 964 -1.95 -45.32 43.00
N LEU A 965 -1.18 -45.13 44.06
CA LEU A 965 -0.66 -43.82 44.52
C LEU A 965 0.85 -43.63 44.25
N GLU A 966 1.48 -44.55 43.52
CA GLU A 966 2.94 -44.56 43.35
C GLU A 966 3.45 -43.39 42.50
N ASP A 967 2.68 -42.97 41.48
CA ASP A 967 2.99 -41.77 40.67
C ASP A 967 2.80 -40.47 41.46
N MET A 968 1.78 -40.37 42.32
CA MET A 968 1.60 -39.20 43.20
C MET A 968 2.72 -39.10 44.24
N ARG A 969 3.13 -40.24 44.84
CA ARG A 969 4.23 -40.28 45.80
C ARG A 969 5.56 -39.85 45.16
N ARG A 970 5.87 -40.32 43.94
CA ARG A 970 7.07 -39.89 43.20
C ARG A 970 7.06 -38.40 42.87
N HIS A 971 5.92 -37.85 42.48
CA HIS A 971 5.83 -36.44 42.10
C HIS A 971 5.89 -35.48 43.31
N VAL A 972 5.33 -35.88 44.46
CA VAL A 972 5.45 -35.14 45.72
C VAL A 972 6.86 -35.23 46.31
N LEU A 973 7.60 -36.32 46.08
CA LEU A 973 9.01 -36.43 46.48
C LEU A 973 9.97 -35.67 45.53
N GLN A 974 9.59 -35.44 44.27
CA GLN A 974 10.39 -34.68 43.29
C GLN A 974 10.28 -33.16 43.41
N ARG A 975 9.23 -32.64 44.06
CA ARG A 975 9.00 -31.21 44.34
C ARG A 975 9.30 -30.88 45.79
#